data_AF-A0A4Q3M2Z0-F1
#
_entry.id   AF-A0A4Q3M2Z0-F1
#
_cell.length_a   1.000
_cell.length_b   1.000
_cell.length_c   1.000
_cell.angle_alpha   90.00
_cell.angle_beta   90.00
_cell.angle_gamma   90.00
#
_symmetry.space_group_name_H-M   'P 1'
#
loop_
_entity.id
_entity.type
_entity.pdbx_description
1 polymer ?
#
loop_
_entity_poly.entity_id
_entity_poly.type
_entity_poly.pdbx_seq_one_letter_code
_entity_poly.pdbx_strand_id
1 'polypeptide(L)'
;MNYDKANPLVPPGSQFGRIYRDLDTQTTIADWAMKSWYEPLQHPNHLEGRMTTTPEYDKAPNTQTYTNRVTKASATLTKYWDPHNNPATWPHMVTHTVGFSSDALLTRSMDANKDADDVLHPTQMIPYGTDGHFADYANGTYTWWATEDKGQDMWHAAINGRGRFYAVENGDDLAHAFRSIVERIHTEVPVAGHGSIAASGSNITRQAVNLFTAHYDPAAAWKGWITSQTVSPAGSVAATAGWQGKSTAERIDAMRPADRVILGWRDANGSAAAAGVPFVWAADGSHLSPEHQTALAGPDDQGERRLNYLRGDRSGEGTAAGKFRVRQSAHGDIVNSQIWYTAAPAHNYPLPGYAAFYTGQRQRTPMVYVGANDGMLHGFSAQDGTEKIAYVPRGVVPRLAQLTAQTYGDNHRYFVDGSPMTGDAKVAFAPGASAEWRTMLVGTLGAGGKGFFVLDVTQPGDFSARNADRLVVMDKTLGPAETLGCVPHTTTSVPPTGQTSCLQVPEADLGHITATPVRDDANPLRATQITRMNNDRWAVVLGNGYNSTNQRPVLLIQYLDGDKELLRIPATGSAATGGANTTDNGLSAPRLVDINGDGRPDVAYAGDNQGNLWKFIIASSEPAQWGVAFSGSPLFTARGPALASSSTRDRVQPISTAPIVRANDRSTTTGSGTSAKNVAVGGMMVAFGTGRNVARTDPADTSVQSLYSVLDNTRYTITTTTTTTGTGTGDSARQQVAVHPGCSDCDNGQPVPEPAALGTGVARLAKQVIGSTEFKGSGSKADRSFWTVDQTGPTSKPSVDWNSHKGWYLDLPVSGERLLKPLELYDGSHVLAAYTQVPARAGGTGASGASGTAGAESCSAPPVPVSGERQFLTLINLIDGRRPQVQLMDKNGDGLYTAADDGVSRMSLASGAQIRLTQGQKEINKGAGDRDDVLARMPIVVLRPSWRHLQ
;
A
#
# COMPACT_ATOMS: atom_id res chain seq x y z
N MET A 1 11.51 -20.30 47.88
CA MET A 1 11.18 -21.75 47.80
C MET A 1 11.96 -22.24 46.60
N ASN A 2 12.91 -23.16 46.80
CA ASN A 2 13.55 -23.85 45.69
C ASN A 2 12.42 -24.62 44.96
N TYR A 3 12.07 -24.16 43.77
CA TYR A 3 10.83 -24.49 43.06
C TYR A 3 11.03 -25.72 42.16
N ASP A 4 12.28 -26.02 41.80
CA ASP A 4 12.65 -27.23 41.07
C ASP A 4 12.77 -28.48 41.96
N LYS A 5 12.96 -28.35 43.29
CA LYS A 5 12.79 -29.44 44.28
C LYS A 5 11.36 -29.55 44.81
N ALA A 6 10.55 -28.51 44.69
CA ALA A 6 9.22 -28.42 45.30
C ALA A 6 8.07 -28.43 44.27
N ASN A 7 7.87 -29.55 43.56
CA ASN A 7 6.54 -29.86 43.03
C ASN A 7 6.26 -31.39 42.95
N PRO A 8 5.09 -31.91 43.42
CA PRO A 8 4.92 -33.30 43.85
C PRO A 8 4.17 -34.24 42.87
N LEU A 9 4.30 -34.09 41.54
CA LEU A 9 3.58 -34.96 40.59
C LEU A 9 4.41 -35.44 39.38
N VAL A 10 5.72 -35.63 39.53
CA VAL A 10 6.53 -36.27 38.49
C VAL A 10 7.19 -37.54 39.04
N PRO A 11 7.06 -38.71 38.38
CA PRO A 11 7.65 -39.95 38.86
C PRO A 11 9.17 -39.80 39.10
N PRO A 12 9.72 -40.40 40.17
CA PRO A 12 11.16 -40.49 40.36
C PRO A 12 11.82 -41.10 39.12
N GLY A 13 12.84 -40.44 38.56
CA GLY A 13 13.54 -40.89 37.35
C GLY A 13 12.97 -40.40 36.01
N SER A 14 11.91 -39.58 36.03
CA SER A 14 11.39 -38.87 34.85
C SER A 14 12.43 -37.92 34.23
N GLN A 15 12.31 -37.66 32.92
CA GLN A 15 13.18 -36.71 32.18
C GLN A 15 13.22 -35.32 32.84
N PHE A 16 12.17 -34.95 33.58
CA PHE A 16 12.09 -33.71 34.34
C PHE A 16 13.19 -33.60 35.41
N GLY A 17 13.34 -34.64 36.24
CA GLY A 17 14.25 -34.62 37.40
C GLY A 17 15.74 -34.69 37.06
N ARG A 18 16.09 -34.85 35.77
CA ARG A 18 17.49 -34.90 35.29
C ARG A 18 17.97 -33.54 34.84
N ILE A 19 17.19 -32.87 33.98
CA ILE A 19 17.64 -31.66 33.30
C ILE A 19 17.17 -30.35 33.96
N TYR A 20 16.05 -30.36 34.70
CA TYR A 20 15.47 -29.12 35.25
C TYR A 20 15.77 -28.89 36.74
N ARG A 21 16.37 -29.88 37.43
CA ARG A 21 16.55 -29.87 38.88
C ARG A 21 18.01 -29.64 39.28
N ASP A 22 18.25 -28.69 40.17
CA ASP A 22 19.55 -28.43 40.81
C ASP A 22 19.74 -29.13 42.16
N LEU A 23 20.97 -29.04 42.69
CA LEU A 23 21.32 -29.49 44.05
C LEU A 23 21.32 -28.35 45.08
N ASP A 24 21.03 -27.11 44.68
CA ASP A 24 21.21 -25.91 45.50
C ASP A 24 20.17 -25.79 46.61
N THR A 25 20.60 -25.38 47.81
CA THR A 25 19.67 -25.19 48.94
C THR A 25 19.09 -23.78 49.01
N GLN A 26 19.68 -22.86 48.24
CA GLN A 26 19.24 -21.47 48.10
C GLN A 26 18.32 -21.32 46.88
N THR A 27 17.60 -20.20 46.79
CA THR A 27 16.75 -19.90 45.62
C THR A 27 17.59 -19.24 44.52
N THR A 28 17.59 -19.84 43.33
CA THR A 28 18.39 -19.43 42.17
C THR A 28 17.56 -18.64 41.14
N ILE A 29 18.18 -18.10 40.09
CA ILE A 29 17.42 -17.49 38.99
C ILE A 29 16.72 -18.60 38.18
N ALA A 30 17.32 -19.78 38.11
CA ALA A 30 16.73 -20.96 37.51
C ALA A 30 15.43 -21.41 38.20
N ASP A 31 15.36 -21.34 39.53
CA ASP A 31 14.14 -21.58 40.30
C ASP A 31 13.01 -20.63 39.89
N TRP A 32 13.32 -19.34 39.75
CA TRP A 32 12.32 -18.35 39.38
C TRP A 32 11.86 -18.51 37.93
N ALA A 33 12.79 -18.81 37.01
CA ALA A 33 12.46 -19.09 35.62
C ALA A 33 11.49 -20.28 35.50
N MET A 34 11.78 -21.38 36.22
CA MET A 34 10.91 -22.55 36.26
C MET A 34 9.53 -22.22 36.80
N LYS A 35 9.47 -21.45 37.89
CA LYS A 35 8.20 -21.02 38.49
C LYS A 35 7.38 -20.16 37.53
N SER A 36 8.00 -19.16 36.92
CA SER A 36 7.34 -18.22 35.99
C SER A 36 6.87 -18.87 34.70
N TRP A 37 7.49 -19.99 34.31
CA TRP A 37 7.05 -20.79 33.19
C TRP A 37 5.93 -21.75 33.58
N TYR A 38 6.02 -22.42 34.73
CA TYR A 38 5.10 -23.49 35.13
C TYR A 38 3.79 -22.99 35.74
N GLU A 39 3.84 -21.97 36.60
CA GLU A 39 2.64 -21.39 37.21
C GLU A 39 1.96 -20.42 36.23
N PRO A 40 0.66 -20.60 35.93
CA PRO A 40 -0.08 -19.63 35.14
C PRO A 40 -0.05 -18.24 35.75
N LEU A 41 0.45 -17.24 34.99
CA LEU A 41 0.53 -15.84 35.45
C LEU A 41 -0.84 -15.20 35.69
N GLN A 42 -1.89 -15.76 35.06
CA GLN A 42 -3.27 -15.35 35.24
C GLN A 42 -4.19 -16.57 35.24
N HIS A 43 -5.28 -16.47 35.99
CA HIS A 43 -6.28 -17.52 36.04
C HIS A 43 -7.05 -17.58 34.69
N PRO A 44 -7.33 -18.77 34.13
CA PRO A 44 -7.99 -18.91 32.83
C PRO A 44 -9.30 -18.13 32.67
N ASN A 45 -10.06 -17.98 33.76
CA ASN A 45 -11.31 -17.20 33.79
C ASN A 45 -11.14 -15.70 33.54
N HIS A 46 -9.91 -15.18 33.52
CA HIS A 46 -9.57 -13.78 33.28
C HIS A 46 -8.97 -13.58 31.88
N LEU A 47 -8.87 -14.64 31.07
CA LEU A 47 -8.33 -14.61 29.73
C LEU A 47 -9.46 -14.68 28.71
N GLU A 48 -9.39 -13.83 27.69
CA GLU A 48 -10.23 -13.95 26.50
C GLU A 48 -9.50 -14.77 25.43
N GLY A 49 -10.18 -15.74 24.81
CA GLY A 49 -9.63 -16.62 23.76
C GLY A 49 -9.11 -17.98 24.26
N ARG A 50 -8.49 -18.75 23.37
CA ARG A 50 -7.88 -20.07 23.67
C ARG A 50 -6.38 -19.99 23.39
N MET A 51 -5.57 -20.19 24.42
CA MET A 51 -4.12 -20.35 24.23
C MET A 51 -3.82 -21.68 23.54
N THR A 52 -3.02 -21.63 22.49
CA THR A 52 -2.54 -22.79 21.74
C THR A 52 -1.03 -22.91 21.87
N THR A 53 -0.50 -24.10 21.57
CA THR A 53 0.93 -24.37 21.48
C THR A 53 1.58 -23.57 20.35
N THR A 54 2.90 -23.38 20.40
CA THR A 54 3.63 -22.68 19.34
C THR A 54 3.71 -23.52 18.06
N PRO A 55 3.76 -22.92 16.86
CA PRO A 55 3.95 -23.66 15.61
C PRO A 55 5.20 -24.54 15.59
N GLU A 56 6.27 -24.11 16.26
CA GLU A 56 7.51 -24.86 16.44
C GLU A 56 7.27 -26.10 17.28
N TYR A 57 6.55 -25.96 18.40
CA TYR A 57 6.13 -27.10 19.20
C TYR A 57 5.32 -28.06 18.34
N ASP A 58 4.29 -27.61 17.62
CA ASP A 58 3.43 -28.49 16.84
C ASP A 58 4.22 -29.32 15.80
N LYS A 59 5.24 -28.73 15.17
CA LYS A 59 6.09 -29.37 14.14
C LYS A 59 7.25 -30.21 14.72
N ALA A 60 7.61 -30.04 15.99
CA ALA A 60 8.74 -30.74 16.60
C ALA A 60 8.54 -32.28 16.62
N PRO A 61 9.62 -33.07 16.45
CA PRO A 61 9.55 -34.52 16.52
C PRO A 61 9.14 -35.00 17.93
N ASN A 62 8.53 -36.18 18.03
CA ASN A 62 8.07 -36.73 19.31
C ASN A 62 9.22 -36.96 20.31
N THR A 63 10.43 -37.17 19.82
CA THR A 63 11.65 -37.33 20.60
C THR A 63 12.85 -36.74 19.86
N GLN A 64 13.80 -36.19 20.60
CA GLN A 64 15.07 -35.67 20.07
C GLN A 64 16.25 -36.24 20.86
N THR A 65 17.32 -36.63 20.18
CA THR A 65 18.54 -37.18 20.81
C THR A 65 19.69 -36.19 20.69
N TYR A 66 20.35 -35.94 21.82
CA TYR A 66 21.54 -35.09 21.93
C TYR A 66 22.75 -35.95 22.27
N THR A 67 23.92 -35.61 21.72
CA THR A 67 25.17 -36.36 21.94
C THR A 67 26.30 -35.40 22.26
N ASN A 68 27.01 -35.65 23.36
CA ASN A 68 28.24 -34.96 23.70
C ASN A 68 29.32 -35.35 22.68
N ARG A 69 29.94 -34.36 22.04
CA ARG A 69 30.89 -34.61 20.95
C ARG A 69 32.18 -35.30 21.39
N VAL A 70 32.59 -35.16 22.66
CA VAL A 70 33.82 -35.73 23.22
C VAL A 70 33.53 -37.02 23.98
N THR A 71 32.68 -36.96 25.02
CA THR A 71 32.41 -38.12 25.90
C THR A 71 31.55 -39.18 25.20
N LYS A 72 30.88 -38.82 24.09
CA LYS A 72 29.90 -39.65 23.37
C LYS A 72 28.68 -40.04 24.21
N ALA A 73 28.51 -39.44 25.39
CA ALA A 73 27.27 -39.56 26.15
C ALA A 73 26.10 -39.05 25.32
N SER A 74 24.96 -39.72 25.41
CA SER A 74 23.74 -39.33 24.70
C SER A 74 22.53 -39.32 25.61
N ALA A 75 21.58 -38.45 25.30
CA ALA A 75 20.31 -38.34 25.99
C ALA A 75 19.18 -38.12 24.99
N THR A 76 18.11 -38.92 25.12
CA THR A 76 16.88 -38.75 24.33
C THR A 76 15.80 -38.11 25.19
N LEU A 77 15.32 -36.95 24.76
CA LEU A 77 14.25 -36.20 25.41
C LEU A 77 12.96 -36.36 24.60
N THR A 78 11.83 -36.43 25.30
CA THR A 78 10.52 -36.34 24.65
C THR A 78 10.19 -34.90 24.34
N LYS A 79 9.40 -34.68 23.29
CA LYS A 79 8.97 -33.36 22.80
C LYS A 79 8.53 -32.38 23.89
N TYR A 80 7.79 -32.85 24.90
CA TYR A 80 7.30 -32.03 26.01
C TYR A 80 8.41 -31.61 26.98
N TRP A 81 9.37 -32.50 27.26
CA TRP A 81 10.44 -32.30 28.23
C TRP A 81 11.73 -31.76 27.63
N ASP A 82 11.79 -31.62 26.32
CA ASP A 82 12.89 -30.96 25.62
C ASP A 82 12.80 -29.43 25.81
N PRO A 83 13.81 -28.78 26.42
CA PRO A 83 13.77 -27.34 26.71
C PRO A 83 13.77 -26.45 25.45
N HIS A 84 14.08 -27.02 24.28
CA HIS A 84 13.99 -26.29 23.01
C HIS A 84 12.55 -26.09 22.54
N ASN A 85 11.60 -26.83 23.11
CA ASN A 85 10.19 -26.82 22.75
C ASN A 85 9.35 -26.21 23.87
N ASN A 86 8.33 -25.43 23.53
CA ASN A 86 7.44 -24.81 24.52
C ASN A 86 6.02 -25.41 24.44
N PRO A 87 5.65 -26.36 25.32
CA PRO A 87 4.32 -26.98 25.33
C PRO A 87 3.23 -26.16 26.03
N ALA A 88 3.54 -24.95 26.50
CA ALA A 88 2.64 -24.21 27.36
C ALA A 88 1.35 -23.82 26.64
N THR A 89 0.22 -24.12 27.29
CA THR A 89 -1.14 -23.73 26.87
C THR A 89 -1.76 -22.78 27.89
N TRP A 90 -0.93 -22.13 28.70
CA TRP A 90 -1.28 -21.22 29.77
C TRP A 90 -0.40 -19.95 29.70
N PRO A 91 -0.81 -18.82 30.33
CA PRO A 91 0.02 -17.63 30.38
C PRO A 91 1.27 -17.90 31.21
N HIS A 92 2.45 -17.69 30.63
CA HIS A 92 3.72 -18.01 31.24
C HIS A 92 4.79 -17.01 30.78
N MET A 93 5.98 -17.06 31.39
CA MET A 93 7.13 -16.34 30.86
C MET A 93 8.14 -17.28 30.22
N VAL A 94 8.80 -16.78 29.16
CA VAL A 94 9.97 -17.43 28.55
C VAL A 94 11.23 -16.65 28.93
N THR A 95 12.18 -17.30 29.57
CA THR A 95 13.38 -16.64 30.13
C THR A 95 14.59 -16.86 29.23
N HIS A 96 15.12 -15.78 28.65
CA HIS A 96 16.41 -15.78 27.96
C HIS A 96 17.47 -15.12 28.84
N THR A 97 18.69 -15.64 28.83
CA THR A 97 19.79 -15.15 29.66
C THR A 97 20.99 -14.76 28.82
N VAL A 98 21.59 -13.62 29.14
CA VAL A 98 22.80 -13.10 28.47
C VAL A 98 23.85 -12.86 29.55
N GLY A 99 24.91 -13.66 29.54
CA GLY A 99 26.08 -13.46 30.40
C GLY A 99 27.11 -12.59 29.68
N PHE A 100 27.78 -11.72 30.42
CA PHE A 100 28.82 -10.84 29.88
C PHE A 100 30.23 -11.29 30.28
N SER A 101 31.18 -11.13 29.36
CA SER A 101 32.62 -11.40 29.54
C SER A 101 32.95 -12.87 29.80
N SER A 102 34.20 -13.15 30.18
CA SER A 102 34.65 -14.49 30.60
C SER A 102 33.84 -15.05 31.77
N ASP A 103 33.19 -14.20 32.57
CA ASP A 103 32.31 -14.61 33.68
C ASP A 103 31.00 -15.26 33.18
N ALA A 104 30.70 -15.16 31.89
CA ALA A 104 29.59 -15.86 31.24
C ALA A 104 29.91 -17.32 30.92
N LEU A 105 31.19 -17.69 30.89
CA LEU A 105 31.61 -19.06 30.60
C LEU A 105 31.52 -19.91 31.86
N LEU A 106 30.84 -21.04 31.73
CA LEU A 106 30.78 -22.05 32.77
C LEU A 106 32.20 -22.59 33.04
N THR A 107 32.64 -22.53 34.28
CA THR A 107 34.01 -22.88 34.66
C THR A 107 34.12 -24.25 35.33
N ARG A 108 33.08 -24.67 36.06
CA ARG A 108 33.06 -25.98 36.75
C ARG A 108 31.68 -26.62 36.64
N SER A 109 31.63 -27.95 36.63
CA SER A 109 30.40 -28.74 36.78
C SER A 109 30.58 -29.83 37.86
N MET A 110 29.48 -30.42 38.33
CA MET A 110 29.52 -31.55 39.26
C MET A 110 29.11 -32.83 38.56
N ASP A 111 29.97 -33.84 38.63
CA ASP A 111 29.63 -35.20 38.22
C ASP A 111 28.70 -35.89 39.23
N ALA A 112 28.26 -37.10 38.90
CA ALA A 112 27.39 -37.91 39.76
C ALA A 112 27.99 -38.27 41.14
N ASN A 113 29.32 -38.18 41.31
CA ASN A 113 30.02 -38.41 42.58
C ASN A 113 30.16 -37.14 43.41
N LYS A 114 29.71 -35.99 42.90
CA LYS A 114 29.87 -34.64 43.47
C LYS A 114 31.30 -34.14 43.45
N ASP A 115 32.11 -34.65 42.52
CA ASP A 115 33.43 -34.12 42.24
C ASP A 115 33.32 -32.99 41.21
N ALA A 116 34.11 -31.92 41.41
CA ALA A 116 34.16 -30.80 40.49
C ALA A 116 34.99 -31.18 39.24
N ASP A 117 34.40 -30.98 38.07
CA ASP A 117 34.99 -31.30 36.76
C ASP A 117 34.95 -30.06 35.84
N ASP A 118 35.87 -30.02 34.87
CA ASP A 118 35.96 -28.92 33.91
C ASP A 118 34.80 -28.97 32.89
N VAL A 119 34.24 -27.81 32.54
CA VAL A 119 33.09 -27.76 31.62
C VAL A 119 33.55 -27.83 30.16
N LEU A 120 33.15 -28.89 29.48
CA LEU A 120 33.16 -28.96 28.02
C LEU A 120 32.07 -28.05 27.43
N HIS A 121 32.48 -26.84 27.04
CA HIS A 121 31.66 -25.91 26.26
C HIS A 121 31.21 -26.51 24.92
N PRO A 122 30.04 -26.14 24.38
CA PRO A 122 29.63 -26.48 23.03
C PRO A 122 30.51 -25.81 21.96
N THR A 123 30.43 -26.29 20.71
CA THR A 123 31.14 -25.64 19.59
C THR A 123 30.51 -24.30 19.19
N GLN A 124 29.24 -24.09 19.52
CA GLN A 124 28.50 -22.86 19.31
C GLN A 124 28.19 -22.19 20.65
N MET A 125 28.66 -20.95 20.86
CA MET A 125 28.48 -20.22 22.13
C MET A 125 27.32 -19.21 22.10
N ILE A 126 26.86 -18.84 20.90
CA ILE A 126 25.83 -17.81 20.68
C ILE A 126 24.85 -18.27 19.59
N PRO A 127 23.60 -18.67 19.95
CA PRO A 127 23.23 -19.14 21.29
C PRO A 127 24.07 -20.34 21.73
N TYR A 128 24.16 -20.58 23.04
CA TYR A 128 24.89 -21.69 23.64
C TYR A 128 24.31 -23.04 23.19
N GLY A 129 25.13 -23.83 22.48
CA GLY A 129 24.75 -25.08 21.84
C GLY A 129 24.65 -26.29 22.78
N THR A 130 24.36 -27.46 22.20
CA THR A 130 24.05 -28.70 22.95
C THR A 130 25.06 -29.83 22.78
N ASP A 131 26.13 -29.63 22.02
CA ASP A 131 27.14 -30.66 21.72
C ASP A 131 28.30 -30.72 22.74
N GLY A 132 28.19 -29.95 23.83
CA GLY A 132 28.97 -30.07 25.07
C GLY A 132 28.25 -30.93 26.12
N HIS A 133 28.27 -30.49 27.39
CA HIS A 133 27.71 -31.25 28.52
C HIS A 133 26.18 -31.33 28.60
N PHE A 134 25.43 -30.75 27.65
CA PHE A 134 23.96 -30.79 27.69
C PHE A 134 23.40 -32.21 27.79
N ALA A 135 23.96 -33.16 27.03
CA ALA A 135 23.54 -34.56 27.08
C ALA A 135 23.82 -35.22 28.44
N ASP A 136 24.88 -34.78 29.14
CA ASP A 136 25.27 -35.29 30.46
C ASP A 136 24.38 -34.75 31.59
N TYR A 137 23.88 -33.51 31.49
CA TYR A 137 22.80 -33.04 32.36
C TYR A 137 21.47 -33.74 32.06
N ALA A 138 21.16 -33.93 30.77
CA ALA A 138 19.91 -34.54 30.34
C ALA A 138 19.79 -36.04 30.71
N ASN A 139 20.91 -36.77 30.78
CA ASN A 139 20.92 -38.17 31.23
C ASN A 139 21.10 -38.29 32.77
N GLY A 140 21.45 -37.21 33.46
CA GLY A 140 21.61 -37.13 34.92
C GLY A 140 22.98 -37.58 35.44
N THR A 141 24.01 -37.67 34.59
CA THR A 141 25.39 -37.93 35.03
C THR A 141 26.09 -36.70 35.58
N TYR A 142 25.56 -35.51 35.29
CA TYR A 142 25.99 -34.24 35.88
C TYR A 142 24.78 -33.50 36.48
N THR A 143 25.05 -32.66 37.47
CA THR A 143 24.02 -31.87 38.17
C THR A 143 24.38 -30.39 38.22
N TRP A 144 23.36 -29.53 38.16
CA TRP A 144 23.51 -28.07 38.23
C TRP A 144 24.03 -27.61 39.61
N TRP A 145 25.01 -26.69 39.59
CA TRP A 145 25.58 -26.02 40.77
C TRP A 145 25.55 -24.49 40.64
N ALA A 146 24.35 -23.92 40.62
CA ALA A 146 24.14 -22.50 40.35
C ALA A 146 24.72 -21.57 41.45
N THR A 147 24.89 -22.03 42.69
CA THR A 147 25.45 -21.20 43.77
C THR A 147 26.95 -20.92 43.66
N GLU A 148 27.71 -21.80 43.00
CA GLU A 148 29.17 -21.67 42.86
C GLU A 148 29.58 -21.13 41.47
N ASP A 149 28.72 -21.29 40.45
CA ASP A 149 28.96 -20.79 39.09
C ASP A 149 27.74 -20.04 38.52
N LYS A 150 27.90 -18.72 38.36
CA LYS A 150 26.83 -17.84 37.86
C LYS A 150 26.47 -18.11 36.40
N GLY A 151 27.42 -18.56 35.59
CA GLY A 151 27.17 -18.98 34.21
C GLY A 151 26.28 -20.21 34.14
N GLN A 152 26.41 -21.12 35.11
CA GLN A 152 25.50 -22.26 35.25
C GLN A 152 24.08 -21.84 35.62
N ASP A 153 23.91 -20.94 36.60
CA ASP A 153 22.58 -20.44 36.96
C ASP A 153 21.89 -19.77 35.75
N MET A 154 22.63 -18.99 34.97
CA MET A 154 22.13 -18.37 33.75
C MET A 154 21.72 -19.39 32.69
N TRP A 155 22.54 -20.42 32.44
CA TRP A 155 22.19 -21.44 31.46
C TRP A 155 20.99 -22.28 31.91
N HIS A 156 20.97 -22.68 33.18
CA HIS A 156 19.89 -23.45 33.79
C HIS A 156 18.58 -22.65 33.80
N ALA A 157 18.63 -21.33 34.07
CA ALA A 157 17.47 -20.45 33.97
C ALA A 157 16.89 -20.36 32.56
N ALA A 158 17.74 -20.31 31.52
CA ALA A 158 17.27 -20.36 30.14
C ALA A 158 16.57 -21.69 29.82
N ILE A 159 17.11 -22.81 30.30
CA ILE A 159 16.53 -24.15 30.13
C ILE A 159 15.18 -24.26 30.84
N ASN A 160 15.13 -23.87 32.12
CA ASN A 160 13.93 -23.88 32.96
C ASN A 160 12.82 -23.00 32.38
N GLY A 161 13.18 -21.82 31.88
CA GLY A 161 12.26 -20.87 31.25
C GLY A 161 12.04 -21.07 29.75
N ARG A 162 12.48 -22.17 29.13
CA ARG A 162 12.32 -22.45 27.67
C ARG A 162 12.97 -21.44 26.70
N GLY A 163 13.84 -20.57 27.18
CA GLY A 163 14.56 -19.60 26.34
C GLY A 163 15.90 -20.11 25.84
N ARG A 164 16.86 -19.20 25.66
CA ARG A 164 18.23 -19.48 25.23
C ARG A 164 19.23 -18.73 26.10
N PHE A 165 20.38 -19.34 26.28
CA PHE A 165 21.54 -18.75 26.94
C PHE A 165 22.53 -18.23 25.90
N TYR A 166 23.09 -17.06 26.16
CA TYR A 166 24.09 -16.42 25.31
C TYR A 166 25.29 -16.04 26.18
N ALA A 167 26.45 -16.67 25.94
CA ALA A 167 27.70 -16.29 26.57
C ALA A 167 28.42 -15.28 25.66
N VAL A 168 28.37 -14.00 26.04
CA VAL A 168 28.80 -12.87 25.21
C VAL A 168 30.15 -12.37 25.69
N GLU A 169 31.17 -12.38 24.84
CA GLU A 169 32.52 -11.93 25.18
C GLU A 169 32.85 -10.53 24.65
N ASN A 170 32.17 -10.08 23.58
CA ASN A 170 32.39 -8.77 22.96
C ASN A 170 31.08 -8.04 22.58
N GLY A 171 31.19 -6.81 22.04
CA GLY A 171 30.02 -5.99 21.71
C GLY A 171 29.18 -6.51 20.54
N ASP A 172 29.78 -7.18 19.55
CA ASP A 172 29.08 -7.72 18.38
C ASP A 172 28.24 -8.95 18.75
N ASP A 173 28.75 -9.75 19.67
CA ASP A 173 28.08 -10.90 20.29
C ASP A 173 26.81 -10.47 21.03
N LEU A 174 26.83 -9.33 21.72
CA LEU A 174 25.65 -8.77 22.39
C LEU A 174 24.55 -8.40 21.40
N ALA A 175 24.93 -7.76 20.29
CA ALA A 175 24.01 -7.43 19.22
C ALA A 175 23.47 -8.69 18.52
N HIS A 176 24.27 -9.75 18.42
CA HIS A 176 23.80 -11.05 17.91
C HIS A 176 22.82 -11.74 18.88
N ALA A 177 23.10 -11.72 20.17
CA ALA A 177 22.22 -12.26 21.21
C ALA A 177 20.83 -11.61 21.17
N PHE A 178 20.76 -10.27 21.17
CA PHE A 178 19.47 -9.57 21.08
C PHE A 178 18.73 -9.81 19.76
N ARG A 179 19.44 -9.86 18.61
CA ARG A 179 18.81 -10.23 17.32
C ARG A 179 18.20 -11.63 17.39
N SER A 180 18.96 -12.61 17.87
CA SER A 180 18.53 -14.00 17.97
C SER A 180 17.35 -14.20 18.92
N ILE A 181 17.35 -13.52 20.08
CA ILE A 181 16.23 -13.56 21.03
C ILE A 181 14.96 -13.04 20.36
N VAL A 182 15.05 -11.93 19.64
CA VAL A 182 13.87 -11.30 19.05
C VAL A 182 13.39 -12.00 17.78
N GLU A 183 14.29 -12.53 16.95
CA GLU A 183 13.93 -13.40 15.82
C GLU A 183 13.12 -14.61 16.28
N ARG A 184 13.52 -15.22 17.40
CA ARG A 184 12.77 -16.35 17.98
C ARG A 184 11.40 -15.94 18.48
N ILE A 185 11.28 -14.79 19.14
CA ILE A 185 9.97 -14.25 19.54
C ILE A 185 9.09 -14.02 18.31
N HIS A 186 9.67 -13.60 17.18
CA HIS A 186 8.94 -13.38 15.93
C HIS A 186 8.47 -14.68 15.24
N THR A 187 9.22 -15.79 15.36
CA THR A 187 8.73 -17.10 14.88
C THR A 187 7.62 -17.66 15.77
N GLU A 188 7.70 -17.42 17.08
CA GLU A 188 6.71 -17.89 18.06
C GLU A 188 5.41 -17.05 18.06
N VAL A 189 5.47 -15.80 17.60
CA VAL A 189 4.32 -14.91 17.39
C VAL A 189 4.14 -14.67 15.90
N PRO A 190 3.30 -15.45 15.18
CA PRO A 190 3.05 -15.20 13.77
C PRO A 190 2.43 -13.82 13.60
N VAL A 191 3.24 -12.84 13.22
CA VAL A 191 2.76 -11.54 12.79
C VAL A 191 2.19 -11.78 11.41
N ALA A 192 0.90 -12.04 11.36
CA ALA A 192 0.20 -12.20 10.11
C ALA A 192 0.23 -10.86 9.36
N GLY A 193 1.22 -10.70 8.49
CA GLY A 193 1.32 -9.61 7.52
C GLY A 193 0.25 -9.79 6.46
N HIS A 194 -0.99 -9.48 6.81
CA HIS A 194 -2.13 -9.58 5.90
C HIS A 194 -2.09 -8.45 4.87
N GLY A 195 -1.53 -8.75 3.69
CA GLY A 195 -2.16 -8.61 2.38
C GLY A 195 -2.73 -7.26 1.91
N SER A 196 -2.42 -6.87 0.67
CA SER A 196 -3.22 -5.91 -0.09
C SER A 196 -4.59 -6.52 -0.41
N ILE A 197 -5.65 -6.08 0.27
CA ILE A 197 -7.01 -6.53 -0.05
C ILE A 197 -7.59 -5.60 -1.12
N ALA A 198 -8.14 -6.17 -2.17
CA ALA A 198 -8.83 -5.43 -3.21
C ALA A 198 -10.22 -6.01 -3.44
N ALA A 199 -11.21 -5.38 -2.80
CA ALA A 199 -12.59 -5.57 -3.17
C ALA A 199 -12.87 -4.86 -4.49
N SER A 200 -12.77 -5.60 -5.58
CA SER A 200 -13.23 -5.11 -6.88
C SER A 200 -14.50 -5.88 -7.27
N GLY A 201 -15.65 -5.28 -6.95
CA GLY A 201 -16.97 -5.70 -7.39
C GLY A 201 -17.96 -4.55 -7.20
N SER A 202 -18.68 -4.14 -8.25
CA SER A 202 -19.77 -3.16 -8.08
C SER A 202 -21.00 -3.88 -7.55
N ASN A 203 -21.54 -3.40 -6.43
CA ASN A 203 -22.82 -3.88 -5.89
C ASN A 203 -24.02 -3.15 -6.52
N ILE A 204 -24.00 -2.94 -7.83
CA ILE A 204 -25.11 -2.27 -8.52
C ILE A 204 -26.26 -3.25 -8.81
N THR A 205 -26.10 -4.55 -8.56
CA THR A 205 -27.16 -5.55 -8.73
C THR A 205 -27.22 -6.51 -7.54
N ARG A 206 -28.41 -7.06 -7.28
CA ARG A 206 -28.75 -8.03 -6.22
C ARG A 206 -28.02 -9.39 -6.37
N GLN A 207 -26.77 -9.41 -6.81
CA GLN A 207 -25.97 -10.60 -7.10
C GLN A 207 -24.77 -10.68 -6.16
N ALA A 208 -24.28 -11.89 -5.94
CA ALA A 208 -23.11 -12.11 -5.13
C ALA A 208 -21.87 -11.48 -5.80
N VAL A 209 -21.02 -10.81 -5.02
CA VAL A 209 -19.80 -10.17 -5.52
C VAL A 209 -18.58 -10.99 -5.09
N ASN A 210 -17.58 -11.09 -5.96
CA ASN A 210 -16.32 -11.73 -5.59
C ASN A 210 -15.40 -10.70 -4.94
N LEU A 211 -14.93 -11.04 -3.75
CA LEU A 211 -13.85 -10.38 -3.03
C LEU A 211 -12.53 -11.06 -3.41
N PHE A 212 -11.53 -10.26 -3.80
CA PHE A 212 -10.18 -10.74 -4.07
C PHE A 212 -9.21 -10.18 -3.02
N THR A 213 -8.37 -11.04 -2.48
CA THR A 213 -7.39 -10.64 -1.46
C THR A 213 -6.02 -11.08 -1.89
N ALA A 214 -5.08 -10.14 -2.02
CA ALA A 214 -3.67 -10.45 -2.20
C ALA A 214 -3.02 -10.66 -0.83
N HIS A 215 -2.02 -11.52 -0.80
CA HIS A 215 -1.26 -11.90 0.38
C HIS A 215 0.21 -12.01 0.02
N TYR A 216 1.09 -11.88 1.02
CA TYR A 216 2.50 -12.16 0.89
C TYR A 216 3.04 -12.80 2.17
N ASP A 217 4.13 -13.56 2.03
CA ASP A 217 4.81 -14.22 3.15
C ASP A 217 6.34 -14.10 2.98
N PRO A 218 6.99 -13.21 3.75
CA PRO A 218 8.44 -13.06 3.76
C PRO A 218 9.18 -14.34 4.20
N ALA A 219 8.63 -15.08 5.16
CA ALA A 219 9.22 -16.32 5.67
C ALA A 219 9.14 -17.45 4.64
N ALA A 220 8.13 -17.44 3.78
CA ALA A 220 8.02 -18.31 2.62
C ALA A 220 8.78 -17.77 1.39
N ALA A 221 9.94 -17.15 1.59
CA ALA A 221 10.83 -16.65 0.54
C ALA A 221 10.16 -15.65 -0.41
N TRP A 222 9.39 -14.72 0.17
CA TRP A 222 8.66 -13.65 -0.54
C TRP A 222 7.64 -14.20 -1.55
N LYS A 223 6.90 -15.23 -1.13
CA LYS A 223 5.79 -15.78 -1.91
C LYS A 223 4.60 -14.85 -1.80
N GLY A 224 3.94 -14.55 -2.92
CA GLY A 224 2.64 -13.88 -2.95
C GLY A 224 1.57 -14.71 -3.61
N TRP A 225 0.31 -14.37 -3.31
CA TRP A 225 -0.84 -15.04 -3.90
C TRP A 225 -2.11 -14.21 -3.75
N ILE A 226 -3.11 -14.53 -4.60
CA ILE A 226 -4.47 -14.03 -4.47
C ILE A 226 -5.38 -15.18 -4.04
N THR A 227 -6.37 -14.86 -3.23
CA THR A 227 -7.52 -15.71 -2.90
C THR A 227 -8.81 -15.03 -3.33
N SER A 228 -9.86 -15.82 -3.57
CA SER A 228 -11.20 -15.30 -3.89
C SER A 228 -12.26 -15.87 -2.98
N GLN A 229 -13.15 -14.99 -2.53
CA GLN A 229 -14.34 -15.33 -1.78
C GLN A 229 -15.56 -14.69 -2.42
N THR A 230 -16.68 -15.39 -2.46
CA THR A 230 -17.96 -14.85 -2.88
C THR A 230 -18.71 -14.31 -1.67
N VAL A 231 -19.09 -13.04 -1.73
CA VAL A 231 -19.94 -12.39 -0.73
C VAL A 231 -21.38 -12.45 -1.23
N SER A 232 -22.25 -13.12 -0.48
CA SER A 232 -23.67 -13.22 -0.83
C SER A 232 -24.39 -11.88 -0.63
N PRO A 233 -25.57 -11.67 -1.25
CA PRO A 233 -26.42 -10.52 -0.94
C PRO A 233 -26.85 -10.43 0.53
N ALA A 234 -26.72 -11.52 1.30
CA ALA A 234 -26.98 -11.58 2.73
C ALA A 234 -25.75 -11.22 3.60
N GLY A 235 -24.59 -10.96 2.99
CA GLY A 235 -23.34 -10.57 3.67
C GLY A 235 -22.45 -11.75 4.09
N SER A 236 -22.91 -12.99 3.92
CA SER A 236 -22.13 -14.19 4.20
C SER A 236 -21.01 -14.35 3.16
N VAL A 237 -19.82 -14.71 3.64
CA VAL A 237 -18.63 -14.92 2.80
C VAL A 237 -18.40 -16.42 2.65
N ALA A 238 -18.17 -16.90 1.44
CA ALA A 238 -17.82 -18.28 1.14
C ALA A 238 -16.68 -18.35 0.12
N ALA A 239 -15.94 -19.44 0.06
CA ALA A 239 -14.94 -19.62 -1.00
C ALA A 239 -15.59 -19.59 -2.38
N THR A 240 -14.99 -18.87 -3.33
CA THR A 240 -15.51 -18.82 -4.70
C THR A 240 -15.42 -20.20 -5.36
N ALA A 241 -16.56 -20.79 -5.73
CA ALA A 241 -16.62 -22.18 -6.17
C ALA A 241 -15.67 -22.51 -7.35
N GLY A 242 -15.56 -21.62 -8.35
CA GLY A 242 -14.69 -21.82 -9.50
C GLY A 242 -13.19 -21.86 -9.16
N TRP A 243 -12.78 -21.28 -8.03
CA TRP A 243 -11.39 -21.30 -7.56
C TRP A 243 -11.01 -22.63 -6.91
N GLN A 244 -11.99 -23.45 -6.50
CA GLN A 244 -11.78 -24.78 -5.91
C GLN A 244 -10.83 -24.75 -4.68
N GLY A 245 -10.87 -23.66 -3.92
CA GLY A 245 -9.99 -23.46 -2.74
C GLY A 245 -8.52 -23.21 -3.06
N LYS A 246 -8.14 -23.09 -4.34
CA LYS A 246 -6.74 -22.84 -4.75
C LYS A 246 -6.45 -21.35 -4.87
N SER A 247 -5.26 -20.96 -4.44
CA SER A 247 -4.68 -19.63 -4.64
C SER A 247 -4.06 -19.47 -6.04
N THR A 248 -3.78 -18.25 -6.46
CA THR A 248 -3.10 -18.00 -7.75
C THR A 248 -1.67 -18.54 -7.78
N ALA A 249 -0.96 -18.55 -6.64
CA ALA A 249 0.36 -19.19 -6.54
C ALA A 249 0.30 -20.67 -6.87
N GLU A 250 -0.66 -21.41 -6.28
CA GLU A 250 -0.85 -22.83 -6.58
C GLU A 250 -1.26 -23.07 -8.05
N ARG A 251 -2.01 -22.14 -8.65
CA ARG A 251 -2.35 -22.19 -10.08
C ARG A 251 -1.12 -21.98 -10.96
N ILE A 252 -0.26 -21.03 -10.62
CA ILE A 252 1.01 -20.77 -11.32
C ILE A 252 1.96 -21.95 -11.20
N ASP A 253 2.19 -22.45 -9.99
CA ASP A 253 3.16 -23.52 -9.72
C ASP A 253 2.74 -24.88 -10.33
N ALA A 254 1.45 -25.06 -10.63
CA ALA A 254 0.94 -26.23 -11.33
C ALA A 254 1.08 -26.15 -12.86
N MET A 255 1.34 -24.97 -13.43
CA MET A 255 1.53 -24.80 -14.88
C MET A 255 2.97 -25.08 -15.30
N ARG A 256 3.15 -25.61 -16.51
CA ARG A 256 4.49 -25.69 -17.09
C ARG A 256 4.94 -24.27 -17.50
N PRO A 257 6.20 -23.88 -17.28
CA PRO A 257 6.69 -22.56 -17.68
C PRO A 257 6.49 -22.21 -19.16
N ALA A 258 6.44 -23.23 -20.03
CA ALA A 258 6.20 -23.09 -21.46
C ALA A 258 4.73 -22.76 -21.82
N ASP A 259 3.78 -23.11 -20.95
CA ASP A 259 2.34 -22.88 -21.16
C ASP A 259 1.91 -21.47 -20.70
N ARG A 260 2.76 -20.77 -19.95
CA ARG A 260 2.50 -19.40 -19.47
C ARG A 260 2.67 -18.39 -20.60
N VAL A 261 1.71 -17.49 -20.75
CA VAL A 261 1.78 -16.34 -21.67
C VAL A 261 2.46 -15.17 -20.95
N ILE A 262 3.78 -15.09 -21.08
CA ILE A 262 4.58 -14.03 -20.48
C ILE A 262 5.13 -13.15 -21.60
N LEU A 263 4.78 -11.87 -21.56
CA LEU A 263 5.16 -10.86 -22.54
C LEU A 263 6.17 -9.89 -21.94
N GLY A 264 6.91 -9.20 -22.79
CA GLY A 264 7.83 -8.14 -22.43
C GLY A 264 7.91 -7.08 -23.53
N TRP A 265 8.93 -6.24 -23.44
CA TRP A 265 9.18 -5.14 -24.37
C TRP A 265 10.59 -5.19 -24.93
N ARG A 266 10.70 -5.00 -26.26
CA ARG A 266 11.96 -4.78 -26.94
C ARG A 266 12.04 -3.33 -27.39
N ASP A 267 13.15 -2.68 -27.07
CA ASP A 267 13.42 -1.33 -27.56
C ASP A 267 13.64 -1.28 -29.07
N ALA A 268 13.51 -0.08 -29.63
CA ALA A 268 13.91 0.15 -31.00
C ALA A 268 15.43 0.02 -31.12
N ASN A 269 15.92 -0.67 -32.15
CA ASN A 269 17.35 -0.99 -32.30
C ASN A 269 17.87 -0.71 -33.71
N GLY A 270 17.60 0.46 -34.28
CA GLY A 270 18.10 0.90 -35.59
C GLY A 270 17.58 0.11 -36.82
N SER A 271 17.24 -1.16 -36.67
CA SER A 271 16.71 -2.08 -37.68
C SER A 271 15.28 -2.53 -37.39
N ALA A 272 14.82 -2.48 -36.13
CA ALA A 272 13.44 -2.75 -35.76
C ALA A 272 12.86 -1.65 -34.86
N ALA A 273 11.56 -1.39 -35.04
CA ALA A 273 10.81 -0.54 -34.13
C ALA A 273 10.66 -1.22 -32.75
N ALA A 274 10.44 -0.40 -31.72
CA ALA A 274 10.11 -0.91 -30.40
C ALA A 274 8.75 -1.63 -30.45
N ALA A 275 8.64 -2.77 -29.77
CA ALA A 275 7.44 -3.61 -29.86
C ALA A 275 7.27 -4.50 -28.63
N GLY A 276 6.02 -4.89 -28.40
CA GLY A 276 5.69 -6.03 -27.57
C GLY A 276 6.24 -7.33 -28.12
N VAL A 277 6.78 -8.16 -27.24
CA VAL A 277 7.48 -9.40 -27.59
C VAL A 277 7.20 -10.48 -26.54
N PRO A 278 7.27 -11.77 -26.93
CA PRO A 278 7.35 -12.85 -25.94
C PRO A 278 8.53 -12.65 -24.99
N PHE A 279 8.33 -12.85 -23.68
CA PHE A 279 9.42 -12.85 -22.71
C PHE A 279 10.11 -14.22 -22.69
N VAL A 280 10.85 -14.49 -23.76
CA VAL A 280 11.58 -15.75 -23.98
C VAL A 280 13.00 -15.42 -24.44
N TRP A 281 13.97 -16.27 -24.11
CA TRP A 281 15.35 -16.04 -24.54
C TRP A 281 15.48 -16.31 -26.04
N ALA A 282 16.09 -15.37 -26.78
CA ALA A 282 16.46 -15.55 -28.17
C ALA A 282 17.80 -14.87 -28.45
N ALA A 283 18.80 -15.66 -28.85
CA ALA A 283 20.18 -15.21 -29.00
C ALA A 283 20.37 -14.14 -30.10
N ASP A 284 19.41 -14.01 -31.02
CA ASP A 284 19.43 -13.02 -32.11
C ASP A 284 18.90 -11.63 -31.72
N GLY A 285 18.49 -11.45 -30.45
CA GLY A 285 17.94 -10.18 -29.96
C GLY A 285 16.51 -9.88 -30.43
N SER A 286 15.81 -10.85 -31.02
CA SER A 286 14.44 -10.66 -31.51
C SER A 286 13.42 -10.38 -30.39
N HIS A 287 13.70 -10.81 -29.16
CA HIS A 287 12.81 -10.69 -27.99
C HIS A 287 13.31 -9.80 -26.86
N LEU A 288 14.62 -9.65 -26.67
CA LEU A 288 15.18 -8.76 -25.66
C LEU A 288 16.29 -7.95 -26.30
N SER A 289 16.40 -6.67 -25.91
CA SER A 289 17.51 -5.84 -26.37
C SER A 289 18.85 -6.41 -25.86
N PRO A 290 19.98 -6.16 -26.56
CA PRO A 290 21.29 -6.60 -26.11
C PRO A 290 21.62 -6.16 -24.68
N GLU A 291 21.18 -4.96 -24.28
CA GLU A 291 21.35 -4.42 -22.94
C GLU A 291 20.59 -5.23 -21.90
N HIS A 292 19.33 -5.61 -22.20
CA HIS A 292 18.52 -6.46 -21.33
C HIS A 292 19.08 -7.88 -21.21
N GLN A 293 19.55 -8.45 -22.32
CA GLN A 293 20.21 -9.76 -22.31
C GLN A 293 21.46 -9.74 -21.45
N THR A 294 22.30 -8.71 -21.59
CA THR A 294 23.51 -8.51 -20.78
C THR A 294 23.17 -8.38 -19.30
N ALA A 295 22.13 -7.61 -18.96
CA ALA A 295 21.74 -7.41 -17.58
C ALA A 295 21.21 -8.70 -16.91
N LEU A 296 20.50 -9.55 -17.66
CA LEU A 296 20.07 -10.87 -17.18
C LEU A 296 21.23 -11.88 -17.14
N ALA A 297 22.15 -11.81 -18.10
CA ALA A 297 23.34 -12.65 -18.14
C ALA A 297 24.21 -12.44 -16.90
N GLY A 298 24.35 -11.19 -16.46
CA GLY A 298 25.20 -10.87 -15.31
C GLY A 298 26.66 -11.29 -15.54
N PRO A 299 27.49 -11.29 -14.49
CA PRO A 299 28.91 -11.63 -14.61
C PRO A 299 29.19 -13.13 -14.84
N ASP A 300 28.20 -14.00 -14.70
CA ASP A 300 28.32 -15.46 -14.78
C ASP A 300 27.65 -16.07 -16.02
N ASP A 301 27.18 -15.22 -16.94
CA ASP A 301 26.60 -15.58 -18.24
C ASP A 301 25.42 -16.57 -18.17
N GLN A 302 24.60 -16.48 -17.11
CA GLN A 302 23.46 -17.39 -16.88
C GLN A 302 22.13 -16.84 -17.41
N GLY A 303 22.14 -15.95 -18.41
CA GLY A 303 20.99 -15.12 -18.79
C GLY A 303 19.75 -15.92 -19.16
N GLU A 304 19.91 -16.92 -20.03
CA GLU A 304 18.82 -17.81 -20.44
C GLU A 304 18.26 -18.61 -19.26
N ARG A 305 19.14 -19.15 -18.41
CA ARG A 305 18.72 -19.90 -17.20
C ARG A 305 17.96 -18.99 -16.23
N ARG A 306 18.39 -17.75 -16.03
CA ARG A 306 17.68 -16.78 -15.19
C ARG A 306 16.32 -16.43 -15.76
N LEU A 307 16.24 -16.19 -17.07
CA LEU A 307 14.97 -15.93 -17.74
C LEU A 307 14.00 -17.10 -17.54
N ASN A 308 14.45 -18.34 -17.79
CA ASN A 308 13.63 -19.53 -17.59
C ASN A 308 13.20 -19.71 -16.13
N TYR A 309 14.08 -19.41 -15.18
CA TYR A 309 13.74 -19.37 -13.76
C TYR A 309 12.63 -18.35 -13.46
N LEU A 310 12.70 -17.12 -13.99
CA LEU A 310 11.67 -16.09 -13.80
C LEU A 310 10.33 -16.54 -14.39
N ARG A 311 10.34 -17.28 -15.50
CA ARG A 311 9.15 -17.90 -16.10
C ARG A 311 8.57 -19.06 -15.28
N GLY A 312 9.29 -19.56 -14.28
CA GLY A 312 8.84 -20.60 -13.36
C GLY A 312 9.63 -21.91 -13.42
N ASP A 313 10.71 -22.01 -14.21
CA ASP A 313 11.56 -23.20 -14.18
C ASP A 313 12.29 -23.33 -12.84
N ARG A 314 12.17 -24.49 -12.20
CA ARG A 314 12.77 -24.79 -10.90
C ARG A 314 13.99 -25.70 -10.99
N SER A 315 14.34 -26.20 -12.18
CA SER A 315 15.45 -27.14 -12.39
C SER A 315 16.83 -26.58 -11.99
N GLY A 316 16.97 -25.25 -12.01
CA GLY A 316 18.17 -24.51 -11.62
C GLY A 316 18.28 -24.16 -10.13
N GLU A 317 17.26 -24.47 -9.32
CA GLU A 317 17.22 -24.14 -7.88
C GLU A 317 18.10 -25.08 -7.04
N GLY A 318 18.62 -24.58 -5.91
CA GLY A 318 19.37 -25.37 -4.95
C GLY A 318 20.26 -24.51 -4.05
N THR A 319 20.89 -25.11 -3.05
CA THR A 319 21.77 -24.40 -2.09
C THR A 319 23.26 -24.45 -2.47
N ALA A 320 23.64 -25.22 -3.48
CA ALA A 320 25.01 -25.32 -3.95
C ALA A 320 25.45 -24.05 -4.71
N ALA A 321 26.77 -23.79 -4.76
CA ALA A 321 27.33 -22.72 -5.57
C ALA A 321 26.91 -22.84 -7.05
N GLY A 322 26.54 -21.72 -7.69
CA GLY A 322 26.04 -21.70 -9.07
C GLY A 322 24.59 -22.14 -9.26
N LYS A 323 23.86 -22.44 -8.18
CA LYS A 323 22.40 -22.63 -8.18
C LYS A 323 21.68 -21.33 -7.82
N PHE A 324 20.45 -21.17 -8.32
CA PHE A 324 19.57 -20.08 -7.93
C PHE A 324 18.86 -20.38 -6.62
N ARG A 325 18.39 -19.34 -5.93
CA ARG A 325 17.65 -19.49 -4.67
C ARG A 325 16.48 -20.46 -4.84
N VAL A 326 16.18 -21.21 -3.79
CA VAL A 326 14.96 -22.03 -3.75
C VAL A 326 13.76 -21.14 -3.46
N ARG A 327 12.71 -21.21 -4.29
CA ARG A 327 11.46 -20.47 -4.08
C ARG A 327 10.37 -21.34 -3.48
N GLN A 328 9.38 -20.73 -2.84
CA GLN A 328 8.14 -21.42 -2.48
C GLN A 328 7.04 -21.30 -3.55
N SER A 329 7.13 -20.29 -4.42
CA SER A 329 6.28 -20.12 -5.60
C SER A 329 6.99 -19.30 -6.66
N ALA A 330 6.59 -19.45 -7.93
CA ALA A 330 6.97 -18.53 -8.98
C ALA A 330 6.21 -17.20 -8.91
N HIS A 331 5.09 -17.12 -8.18
CA HIS A 331 4.35 -15.88 -7.95
C HIS A 331 4.97 -15.09 -6.78
N GLY A 332 5.47 -13.90 -7.10
CA GLY A 332 6.07 -12.98 -6.13
C GLY A 332 5.04 -12.33 -5.21
N ASP A 333 5.53 -11.72 -4.13
CA ASP A 333 4.76 -10.95 -3.18
C ASP A 333 4.02 -9.76 -3.83
N ILE A 334 2.85 -9.45 -3.28
CA ILE A 334 2.00 -8.33 -3.68
C ILE A 334 1.85 -7.42 -2.45
N VAL A 335 2.56 -6.28 -2.48
CA VAL A 335 2.67 -5.39 -1.31
C VAL A 335 1.78 -4.16 -1.47
N ASN A 336 2.06 -3.27 -2.42
CA ASN A 336 1.31 -2.01 -2.58
C ASN A 336 0.33 -2.00 -3.76
N SER A 337 0.43 -2.96 -4.67
CA SER A 337 -0.45 -3.04 -5.84
C SER A 337 -1.89 -3.40 -5.43
N GLN A 338 -2.86 -2.59 -5.83
CA GLN A 338 -4.28 -2.91 -5.70
C GLN A 338 -4.72 -3.87 -6.82
N ILE A 339 -5.51 -4.89 -6.49
CA ILE A 339 -6.09 -5.77 -7.51
C ILE A 339 -7.19 -5.02 -8.28
N TRP A 340 -7.04 -4.95 -9.59
CA TRP A 340 -8.00 -4.32 -10.48
C TRP A 340 -8.86 -5.36 -11.22
N TYR A 341 -10.18 -5.29 -11.08
CA TYR A 341 -11.12 -6.17 -11.78
C TYR A 341 -11.63 -5.55 -13.08
N THR A 342 -11.68 -6.37 -14.13
CA THR A 342 -12.22 -5.99 -15.44
C THR A 342 -13.08 -7.12 -15.98
N ALA A 343 -14.37 -6.85 -16.23
CA ALA A 343 -15.31 -7.79 -16.85
C ALA A 343 -16.01 -7.12 -18.02
N ALA A 344 -17.33 -7.23 -18.17
CA ALA A 344 -18.07 -6.48 -19.19
C ALA A 344 -17.72 -4.97 -19.16
N PRO A 345 -17.72 -4.27 -20.30
CA PRO A 345 -17.40 -2.84 -20.35
C PRO A 345 -18.18 -2.05 -19.31
N ALA A 346 -17.45 -1.26 -18.52
CA ALA A 346 -18.06 -0.53 -17.44
C ALA A 346 -18.71 0.76 -17.94
N HIS A 347 -18.23 1.37 -19.05
CA HIS A 347 -18.67 2.67 -19.56
C HIS A 347 -20.02 2.64 -20.30
N ASN A 348 -20.59 3.81 -20.56
CA ASN A 348 -21.85 4.02 -21.28
C ASN A 348 -21.71 5.19 -22.27
N TYR A 349 -20.59 5.25 -23.00
CA TYR A 349 -20.30 6.36 -23.90
C TYR A 349 -21.39 6.53 -24.97
N PRO A 350 -21.96 7.73 -25.14
CA PRO A 350 -22.89 8.04 -26.21
C PRO A 350 -22.15 8.28 -27.54
N LEU A 351 -21.10 7.51 -27.80
CA LEU A 351 -20.19 7.70 -28.93
C LEU A 351 -20.39 6.60 -29.99
N PRO A 352 -20.20 6.93 -31.29
CA PRO A 352 -20.42 5.97 -32.38
C PRO A 352 -19.63 4.67 -32.20
N GLY A 353 -20.33 3.54 -32.34
CA GLY A 353 -19.78 2.18 -32.24
C GLY A 353 -19.66 1.62 -30.82
N TYR A 354 -19.83 2.43 -29.76
CA TYR A 354 -19.65 1.94 -28.39
C TYR A 354 -20.74 0.94 -27.98
N ALA A 355 -21.99 1.14 -28.38
CA ALA A 355 -23.08 0.18 -28.11
C ALA A 355 -22.81 -1.21 -28.71
N ALA A 356 -22.22 -1.26 -29.91
CA ALA A 356 -21.81 -2.51 -30.54
C ALA A 356 -20.64 -3.15 -29.79
N PHE A 357 -19.64 -2.36 -29.38
CA PHE A 357 -18.53 -2.81 -28.54
C PHE A 357 -19.02 -3.38 -27.19
N TYR A 358 -19.90 -2.66 -26.50
CA TYR A 358 -20.51 -3.11 -25.24
C TYR A 358 -21.20 -4.46 -25.41
N THR A 359 -22.00 -4.61 -26.46
CA THR A 359 -22.72 -5.85 -26.76
C THR A 359 -21.75 -7.00 -27.06
N GLY A 360 -20.71 -6.73 -27.86
CA GLY A 360 -19.68 -7.72 -28.22
C GLY A 360 -18.82 -8.16 -27.04
N GLN A 361 -18.60 -7.29 -26.05
CA GLN A 361 -17.77 -7.58 -24.88
C GLN A 361 -18.58 -7.91 -23.61
N ARG A 362 -19.91 -8.05 -23.71
CA ARG A 362 -20.78 -8.35 -22.57
C ARG A 362 -20.41 -9.65 -21.86
N GLN A 363 -19.90 -10.64 -22.60
CA GLN A 363 -19.44 -11.94 -22.10
C GLN A 363 -17.91 -12.03 -22.02
N ARG A 364 -17.21 -10.89 -21.97
CA ARG A 364 -15.76 -10.89 -21.77
C ARG A 364 -15.41 -11.66 -20.51
N THR A 365 -14.46 -12.58 -20.61
CA THR A 365 -13.91 -13.31 -19.46
C THR A 365 -13.52 -12.31 -18.38
N PRO A 366 -14.12 -12.38 -17.18
CA PRO A 366 -13.75 -11.54 -16.06
C PRO A 366 -12.30 -11.78 -15.65
N MET A 367 -11.53 -10.71 -15.51
CA MET A 367 -10.11 -10.72 -15.20
C MET A 367 -9.84 -9.92 -13.92
N VAL A 368 -8.80 -10.32 -13.19
CA VAL A 368 -8.17 -9.53 -12.13
C VAL A 368 -6.71 -9.30 -12.48
N TYR A 369 -6.26 -8.05 -12.38
CA TYR A 369 -4.90 -7.63 -12.69
C TYR A 369 -4.20 -7.08 -11.46
N VAL A 370 -2.93 -7.44 -11.27
CA VAL A 370 -2.14 -6.98 -10.13
C VAL A 370 -0.65 -6.96 -10.48
N GLY A 371 0.10 -6.01 -9.93
CA GLY A 371 1.55 -6.02 -9.96
C GLY A 371 2.12 -6.90 -8.84
N ALA A 372 3.14 -7.70 -9.15
CA ALA A 372 3.88 -8.52 -8.19
C ALA A 372 5.40 -8.28 -8.28
N ASN A 373 6.09 -8.55 -7.17
CA ASN A 373 7.52 -8.32 -7.01
C ASN A 373 8.40 -9.47 -7.52
N ASP A 374 7.83 -10.42 -8.25
CA ASP A 374 8.58 -11.30 -9.17
C ASP A 374 8.94 -10.60 -10.50
N GLY A 375 8.56 -9.33 -10.65
CA GLY A 375 8.88 -8.51 -11.81
C GLY A 375 7.76 -8.40 -12.83
N MET A 376 6.57 -8.91 -12.52
CA MET A 376 5.48 -9.02 -13.48
C MET A 376 4.20 -8.31 -13.02
N LEU A 377 3.46 -7.77 -13.99
CA LEU A 377 2.02 -7.62 -13.84
C LEU A 377 1.37 -8.94 -14.24
N HIS A 378 0.52 -9.51 -13.39
CA HIS A 378 -0.25 -10.71 -13.68
C HIS A 378 -1.71 -10.38 -13.97
N GLY A 379 -2.30 -11.10 -14.92
CA GLY A 379 -3.73 -11.12 -15.22
C GLY A 379 -4.31 -12.51 -15.01
N PHE A 380 -5.16 -12.68 -14.00
CA PHE A 380 -5.83 -13.95 -13.69
C PHE A 380 -7.31 -13.90 -14.09
N SER A 381 -7.85 -15.04 -14.51
CA SER A 381 -9.29 -15.21 -14.65
C SER A 381 -9.94 -15.09 -13.26
N ALA A 382 -10.87 -14.16 -13.13
CA ALA A 382 -11.61 -13.96 -11.90
C ALA A 382 -12.57 -15.14 -11.58
N GLN A 383 -12.84 -16.00 -12.57
CA GLN A 383 -13.71 -17.17 -12.44
C GLN A 383 -13.03 -18.31 -11.67
N ASP A 384 -11.74 -18.55 -11.90
CA ASP A 384 -11.04 -19.76 -11.43
C ASP A 384 -9.61 -19.53 -10.91
N GLY A 385 -9.11 -18.30 -10.97
CA GLY A 385 -7.76 -17.93 -10.53
C GLY A 385 -6.64 -18.35 -11.48
N THR A 386 -6.95 -18.85 -12.68
CA THR A 386 -5.93 -19.25 -13.66
C THR A 386 -5.26 -18.03 -14.28
N GLU A 387 -3.93 -18.02 -14.38
CA GLU A 387 -3.20 -16.95 -15.07
C GLU A 387 -3.50 -17.02 -16.57
N LYS A 388 -3.84 -15.88 -17.18
CA LYS A 388 -4.08 -15.78 -18.63
C LYS A 388 -3.01 -14.95 -19.34
N ILE A 389 -2.35 -14.05 -18.62
CA ILE A 389 -1.29 -13.19 -19.15
C ILE A 389 -0.39 -12.73 -18.01
N ALA A 390 0.89 -12.57 -18.27
CA ALA A 390 1.82 -11.84 -17.44
C ALA A 390 2.65 -10.90 -18.32
N TYR A 391 3.06 -9.76 -17.77
CA TYR A 391 3.85 -8.75 -18.47
C TYR A 391 5.06 -8.32 -17.64
N VAL A 392 6.25 -8.40 -18.22
CA VAL A 392 7.51 -7.94 -17.64
C VAL A 392 7.87 -6.57 -18.25
N PRO A 393 7.75 -5.47 -17.49
CA PRO A 393 8.10 -4.15 -18.01
C PRO A 393 9.60 -4.00 -18.28
N ARG A 394 9.98 -3.20 -19.28
CA ARG A 394 11.40 -2.99 -19.62
C ARG A 394 12.23 -2.49 -18.44
N GLY A 395 11.69 -1.57 -17.66
CA GLY A 395 12.42 -0.86 -16.61
C GLY A 395 12.85 -1.75 -15.44
N VAL A 396 12.18 -2.90 -15.25
CA VAL A 396 12.55 -3.85 -14.19
C VAL A 396 13.60 -4.87 -14.63
N VAL A 397 13.74 -5.13 -15.95
CA VAL A 397 14.63 -6.16 -16.50
C VAL A 397 16.06 -6.08 -15.95
N PRO A 398 16.69 -4.89 -15.86
CA PRO A 398 18.06 -4.79 -15.34
C PRO A 398 18.27 -5.27 -13.90
N ARG A 399 17.20 -5.40 -13.12
CA ARG A 399 17.25 -5.88 -11.72
C ARG A 399 16.76 -7.31 -11.55
N LEU A 400 16.12 -7.93 -12.54
CA LEU A 400 15.49 -9.25 -12.37
C LEU A 400 16.50 -10.36 -12.03
N ALA A 401 17.78 -10.21 -12.40
CA ALA A 401 18.82 -11.16 -12.01
C ALA A 401 18.93 -11.31 -10.48
N GLN A 402 18.57 -10.27 -9.71
CA GLN A 402 18.62 -10.28 -8.25
C GLN A 402 17.61 -11.27 -7.63
N LEU A 403 16.49 -11.55 -8.31
CA LEU A 403 15.49 -12.53 -7.86
C LEU A 403 16.03 -13.97 -7.81
N THR A 404 17.18 -14.22 -8.43
CA THR A 404 17.85 -15.53 -8.46
C THR A 404 18.90 -15.68 -7.35
N ALA A 405 19.26 -14.60 -6.66
CA ALA A 405 20.32 -14.59 -5.67
C ALA A 405 19.93 -15.36 -4.40
N GLN A 406 20.86 -16.17 -3.87
CA GLN A 406 20.67 -16.92 -2.62
C GLN A 406 20.33 -16.02 -1.43
N THR A 407 20.86 -14.79 -1.42
CA THR A 407 20.67 -13.78 -0.36
C THR A 407 19.45 -12.86 -0.61
N TYR A 408 18.56 -13.20 -1.56
CA TYR A 408 17.42 -12.35 -1.89
C TYR A 408 16.49 -12.10 -0.68
N GLY A 409 16.35 -13.07 0.23
CA GLY A 409 15.52 -12.94 1.43
C GLY A 409 15.87 -11.70 2.26
N ASP A 410 17.16 -11.41 2.41
CA ASP A 410 17.68 -10.27 3.17
C ASP A 410 17.79 -8.98 2.33
N ASN A 411 17.60 -9.08 1.01
CA ASN A 411 17.80 -8.01 0.04
C ASN A 411 16.57 -7.84 -0.87
N HIS A 412 15.38 -8.01 -0.31
CA HIS A 412 14.12 -7.88 -1.02
C HIS A 412 14.02 -6.52 -1.72
N ARG A 413 13.31 -6.50 -2.85
CA ARG A 413 13.06 -5.27 -3.60
C ARG A 413 11.67 -5.28 -4.21
N TYR A 414 11.09 -4.10 -4.28
CA TYR A 414 9.94 -3.87 -5.13
C TYR A 414 10.33 -3.90 -6.60
N PHE A 415 9.48 -4.49 -7.44
CA PHE A 415 9.61 -4.49 -8.89
C PHE A 415 8.38 -3.89 -9.56
N VAL A 416 7.32 -4.67 -9.77
CA VAL A 416 6.04 -4.16 -10.30
C VAL A 416 5.07 -4.01 -9.14
N ASP A 417 5.16 -2.88 -8.46
CA ASP A 417 4.44 -2.65 -7.20
C ASP A 417 3.30 -1.61 -7.35
N GLY A 418 3.16 -1.06 -8.55
CA GLY A 418 2.12 -0.08 -8.87
C GLY A 418 0.74 -0.71 -9.07
N SER A 419 -0.31 0.09 -8.85
CA SER A 419 -1.70 -0.35 -8.99
C SER A 419 -2.19 -0.21 -10.44
N PRO A 420 -2.65 -1.29 -11.11
CA PRO A 420 -3.18 -1.22 -12.47
C PRO A 420 -4.59 -0.61 -12.53
N MET A 421 -4.98 -0.16 -13.73
CA MET A 421 -6.35 0.26 -14.04
C MET A 421 -6.71 -0.04 -15.49
N THR A 422 -8.02 -0.15 -15.77
CA THR A 422 -8.52 -0.29 -17.14
C THR A 422 -9.54 0.78 -17.51
N GLY A 423 -9.61 1.09 -18.80
CA GLY A 423 -10.60 1.99 -19.38
C GLY A 423 -10.80 1.72 -20.86
N ASP A 424 -12.00 2.03 -21.36
CA ASP A 424 -12.33 1.84 -22.77
C ASP A 424 -11.92 3.07 -23.56
N ALA A 425 -11.22 2.89 -24.69
CA ALA A 425 -10.77 3.95 -25.56
C ALA A 425 -11.06 3.62 -27.03
N LYS A 426 -11.37 4.63 -27.83
CA LYS A 426 -11.55 4.47 -29.29
C LYS A 426 -10.30 4.94 -30.00
N VAL A 427 -9.47 4.01 -30.46
CA VAL A 427 -8.11 4.29 -30.94
C VAL A 427 -7.85 3.71 -32.32
N ALA A 428 -7.03 4.42 -33.09
CA ALA A 428 -6.39 3.92 -34.30
C ALA A 428 -4.89 3.82 -34.03
N PHE A 429 -4.33 2.61 -34.12
CA PHE A 429 -2.92 2.36 -33.79
C PHE A 429 -1.94 2.64 -34.94
N ALA A 430 -2.46 2.89 -36.15
CA ALA A 430 -1.67 3.23 -37.32
C ALA A 430 -2.30 4.41 -38.06
N PRO A 431 -1.50 5.30 -38.68
CA PRO A 431 -2.01 6.36 -39.54
C PRO A 431 -2.94 5.80 -40.64
N GLY A 432 -4.13 6.37 -40.77
CA GLY A 432 -5.14 5.93 -41.75
C GLY A 432 -5.94 4.68 -41.36
N ALA A 433 -5.65 4.02 -40.23
CA ALA A 433 -6.48 2.92 -39.73
C ALA A 433 -7.81 3.44 -39.16
N SER A 434 -8.86 2.63 -39.27
CA SER A 434 -10.15 2.93 -38.63
C SER A 434 -10.02 2.82 -37.10
N ALA A 435 -10.51 3.83 -36.38
CA ALA A 435 -10.48 3.82 -34.92
C ALA A 435 -11.49 2.80 -34.36
N GLU A 436 -11.00 1.88 -33.53
CA GLU A 436 -11.78 0.81 -32.90
C GLU A 436 -11.82 0.97 -31.39
N TRP A 437 -12.89 0.47 -30.79
CA TRP A 437 -13.01 0.41 -29.33
C TRP A 437 -12.15 -0.71 -28.77
N ARG A 438 -11.30 -0.35 -27.80
CA ARG A 438 -10.41 -1.24 -27.05
C ARG A 438 -10.58 -1.00 -25.56
N THR A 439 -10.28 -2.01 -24.76
CA THR A 439 -10.09 -1.84 -23.31
C THR A 439 -8.60 -1.86 -23.02
N MET A 440 -8.09 -0.70 -22.62
CA MET A 440 -6.69 -0.49 -22.30
C MET A 440 -6.46 -0.75 -20.83
N LEU A 441 -5.37 -1.44 -20.50
CA LEU A 441 -4.85 -1.58 -19.16
C LEU A 441 -3.59 -0.75 -19.01
N VAL A 442 -3.53 0.06 -17.96
CA VAL A 442 -2.35 0.84 -17.58
C VAL A 442 -1.78 0.23 -16.31
N GLY A 443 -0.49 -0.08 -16.31
CA GLY A 443 0.25 -0.48 -15.12
C GLY A 443 1.42 0.46 -14.85
N THR A 444 1.83 0.57 -13.59
CA THR A 444 2.98 1.37 -13.15
C THR A 444 3.93 0.52 -12.32
N LEU A 445 5.18 0.96 -12.20
CA LEU A 445 6.17 0.25 -11.38
C LEU A 445 6.07 0.57 -9.87
N GLY A 446 5.32 1.60 -9.49
CA GLY A 446 5.18 2.00 -8.08
C GLY A 446 6.54 2.28 -7.43
N ALA A 447 6.82 1.63 -6.31
CA ALA A 447 8.10 1.76 -5.62
C ALA A 447 9.27 1.07 -6.33
N GLY A 448 9.01 0.09 -7.22
CA GLY A 448 10.07 -0.72 -7.84
C GLY A 448 10.82 -0.03 -8.98
N GLY A 449 10.23 0.99 -9.59
CA GLY A 449 10.86 1.77 -10.66
C GLY A 449 10.02 2.96 -11.12
N LYS A 450 10.47 3.62 -12.19
CA LYS A 450 9.82 4.82 -12.72
C LYS A 450 9.02 4.50 -13.98
N GLY A 451 7.95 5.26 -14.20
CA GLY A 451 7.14 5.19 -15.41
C GLY A 451 6.01 4.15 -15.38
N PHE A 452 5.43 3.92 -16.55
CA PHE A 452 4.21 3.16 -16.76
C PHE A 452 4.22 2.44 -18.11
N PHE A 453 3.31 1.50 -18.30
CA PHE A 453 3.13 0.74 -19.54
C PHE A 453 1.64 0.54 -19.83
N VAL A 454 1.29 0.22 -21.09
CA VAL A 454 -0.09 0.05 -21.53
C VAL A 454 -0.26 -1.23 -22.34
N LEU A 455 -1.28 -2.02 -21.98
CA LEU A 455 -1.66 -3.26 -22.64
C LEU A 455 -3.07 -3.17 -23.24
N ASP A 456 -3.32 -3.83 -24.36
CA ASP A 456 -4.65 -4.07 -24.90
C ASP A 456 -5.21 -5.38 -24.30
N VAL A 457 -6.16 -5.23 -23.38
CA VAL A 457 -6.81 -6.36 -22.68
C VAL A 457 -8.25 -6.59 -23.15
N THR A 458 -8.58 -6.16 -24.37
CA THR A 458 -9.94 -6.22 -24.91
C THR A 458 -10.51 -7.65 -24.93
N GLN A 459 -9.71 -8.63 -25.35
CA GLN A 459 -10.12 -10.03 -25.50
C GLN A 459 -9.16 -10.99 -24.75
N PRO A 460 -9.46 -11.32 -23.48
CA PRO A 460 -8.64 -12.25 -22.70
C PRO A 460 -8.54 -13.67 -23.27
N GLY A 461 -9.51 -14.08 -24.10
CA GLY A 461 -9.49 -15.38 -24.78
C GLY A 461 -8.47 -15.49 -25.93
N ASP A 462 -7.92 -14.36 -26.39
CA ASP A 462 -6.93 -14.30 -27.48
C ASP A 462 -5.50 -14.01 -26.95
N PHE A 463 -5.27 -14.04 -25.64
CA PHE A 463 -3.94 -13.78 -25.11
C PHE A 463 -2.95 -14.87 -25.55
N SER A 464 -1.90 -14.47 -26.25
CA SER A 464 -0.88 -15.37 -26.79
C SER A 464 0.47 -14.68 -26.91
N ALA A 465 1.55 -15.45 -26.93
CA ALA A 465 2.86 -14.93 -27.30
C ALA A 465 2.91 -14.44 -28.77
N ARG A 466 2.04 -14.98 -29.64
CA ARG A 466 2.05 -14.71 -31.09
C ARG A 466 1.55 -13.31 -31.46
N ASN A 467 0.78 -12.67 -30.60
CA ASN A 467 0.20 -11.34 -30.81
C ASN A 467 0.72 -10.34 -29.77
N ALA A 468 1.94 -10.56 -29.26
CA ALA A 468 2.56 -9.71 -28.24
C ALA A 468 2.70 -8.24 -28.68
N ASP A 469 2.98 -8.01 -29.96
CA ASP A 469 3.09 -6.69 -30.59
C ASP A 469 1.77 -5.90 -30.58
N ARG A 470 0.63 -6.60 -30.67
CA ARG A 470 -0.71 -6.03 -30.51
C ARG A 470 -1.06 -5.83 -29.04
N LEU A 471 -0.75 -6.81 -28.19
CA LEU A 471 -1.14 -6.82 -26.78
C LEU A 471 -0.37 -5.79 -25.95
N VAL A 472 0.91 -5.57 -26.22
CA VAL A 472 1.72 -4.55 -25.52
C VAL A 472 1.76 -3.29 -26.37
N VAL A 473 0.89 -2.34 -26.03
CA VAL A 473 0.72 -1.10 -26.79
C VAL A 473 1.95 -0.21 -26.68
N MET A 474 2.49 -0.06 -25.47
CA MET A 474 3.72 0.71 -25.20
C MET A 474 4.28 0.43 -23.81
N ASP A 475 5.58 0.69 -23.65
CA ASP A 475 6.26 0.70 -22.37
C ASP A 475 7.14 1.95 -22.23
N LYS A 476 6.86 2.78 -21.23
CA LYS A 476 7.62 3.99 -20.85
C LYS A 476 8.24 3.84 -19.46
N THR A 477 8.46 2.61 -19.01
CA THR A 477 9.18 2.35 -17.77
C THR A 477 10.67 2.56 -17.96
N LEU A 478 11.34 3.07 -16.91
CA LEU A 478 12.75 3.39 -16.94
C LEU A 478 13.54 2.46 -16.02
N GLY A 479 14.68 2.02 -16.53
CA GLY A 479 15.69 1.32 -15.74
C GLY A 479 16.26 2.22 -14.64
N PRO A 480 16.68 1.65 -13.50
CA PRO A 480 17.16 2.43 -12.35
C PRO A 480 18.46 3.21 -12.60
N ALA A 481 19.28 2.73 -13.53
CA ALA A 481 20.52 3.35 -13.95
C ALA A 481 20.46 3.80 -15.42
N GLU A 482 19.25 3.89 -15.98
CA GLU A 482 19.05 4.33 -17.35
C GLU A 482 19.43 5.82 -17.47
N THR A 483 20.45 6.09 -18.27
CA THR A 483 20.90 7.45 -18.54
C THR A 483 20.05 8.03 -19.66
N LEU A 484 19.26 9.05 -19.33
CA LEU A 484 18.59 9.86 -20.35
C LEU A 484 19.67 10.73 -21.01
N GLY A 485 19.72 10.76 -22.34
CA GLY A 485 20.70 11.54 -23.12
C GLY A 485 20.51 13.06 -23.02
N CYS A 486 20.42 13.59 -21.80
CA CYS A 486 20.17 14.98 -21.46
C CYS A 486 21.00 15.41 -20.25
N VAL A 487 21.15 16.72 -20.10
CA VAL A 487 21.84 17.34 -18.96
C VAL A 487 20.82 17.97 -18.01
N PRO A 488 20.88 17.68 -16.70
CA PRO A 488 20.03 18.34 -15.72
C PRO A 488 20.25 19.86 -15.73
N HIS A 489 19.15 20.61 -15.92
CA HIS A 489 19.15 22.07 -15.73
C HIS A 489 18.84 22.35 -14.26
N THR A 490 19.87 22.74 -13.50
CA THR A 490 19.77 23.02 -12.06
C THR A 490 19.83 24.51 -11.77
N THR A 491 19.58 24.92 -10.53
CA THR A 491 19.73 26.31 -10.10
C THR A 491 21.17 26.84 -10.22
N THR A 492 22.16 25.95 -10.30
CA THR A 492 23.60 26.29 -10.37
C THR A 492 24.27 25.88 -11.68
N SER A 493 23.58 25.14 -12.56
CA SER A 493 24.14 24.65 -13.83
C SER A 493 23.11 24.65 -14.95
N VAL A 494 23.44 25.35 -16.03
CA VAL A 494 22.66 25.35 -17.29
C VAL A 494 23.33 24.36 -18.25
N PRO A 495 22.58 23.56 -19.04
CA PRO A 495 23.13 22.72 -20.09
C PRO A 495 24.00 23.54 -21.06
N PRO A 496 25.21 23.07 -21.39
CA PRO A 496 26.06 23.71 -22.38
C PRO A 496 25.37 23.84 -23.74
N THR A 497 25.73 24.86 -24.52
CA THR A 497 25.24 25.04 -25.89
C THR A 497 25.43 23.77 -26.72
N GLY A 498 24.36 23.30 -27.37
CA GLY A 498 24.37 22.07 -28.18
C GLY A 498 24.05 20.79 -27.40
N GLN A 499 23.88 20.84 -26.08
CA GLN A 499 23.40 19.71 -25.28
C GLN A 499 21.93 19.88 -24.89
N THR A 500 21.18 18.78 -24.93
CA THR A 500 19.74 18.76 -24.64
C THR A 500 19.49 18.90 -23.14
N SER A 501 18.63 19.84 -22.76
CA SER A 501 18.19 19.99 -21.36
C SER A 501 17.24 18.86 -20.97
N CYS A 502 17.39 18.30 -19.76
CA CYS A 502 16.42 17.33 -19.25
C CYS A 502 15.02 17.92 -19.06
N LEU A 503 14.87 19.25 -18.97
CA LEU A 503 13.54 19.89 -18.98
C LEU A 503 12.78 19.66 -20.30
N GLN A 504 13.51 19.44 -21.40
CA GLN A 504 12.96 19.19 -22.73
C GLN A 504 12.65 17.71 -22.99
N VAL A 505 13.26 16.78 -22.25
CA VAL A 505 13.06 15.33 -22.42
C VAL A 505 11.86 14.85 -21.62
N PRO A 506 10.80 14.30 -22.24
CA PRO A 506 9.60 13.86 -21.52
C PRO A 506 9.86 12.78 -20.47
N GLU A 507 10.71 11.82 -20.79
CA GLU A 507 11.07 10.72 -19.91
C GLU A 507 11.78 11.20 -18.63
N ALA A 508 12.42 12.37 -18.65
CA ALA A 508 13.07 12.95 -17.46
C ALA A 508 12.08 13.45 -16.40
N ASP A 509 10.82 13.65 -16.77
CA ASP A 509 9.76 13.97 -15.81
C ASP A 509 9.11 12.71 -15.22
N LEU A 510 9.37 11.51 -15.73
CA LEU A 510 8.80 10.26 -15.20
C LEU A 510 9.45 9.89 -13.86
N GLY A 511 8.62 9.72 -12.85
CA GLY A 511 9.00 9.27 -11.51
C GLY A 511 8.35 7.95 -11.11
N HIS A 512 8.39 7.66 -9.82
CA HIS A 512 7.69 6.56 -9.16
C HIS A 512 6.20 6.90 -9.03
N ILE A 513 5.38 6.34 -9.91
CA ILE A 513 3.92 6.54 -9.90
C ILE A 513 3.30 5.53 -8.93
N THR A 514 3.21 5.93 -7.66
CA THR A 514 2.70 5.12 -6.54
C THR A 514 1.23 5.38 -6.22
N ALA A 515 0.66 6.46 -6.77
CA ALA A 515 -0.73 6.81 -6.51
C ALA A 515 -1.68 5.76 -7.11
N THR A 516 -2.73 5.43 -6.35
CA THR A 516 -3.77 4.47 -6.77
C THR A 516 -4.68 5.09 -7.83
N PRO A 517 -5.28 4.29 -8.73
CA PRO A 517 -6.23 4.78 -9.73
C PRO A 517 -7.39 5.57 -9.13
N VAL A 518 -7.76 6.67 -9.79
CA VAL A 518 -8.93 7.47 -9.43
C VAL A 518 -10.18 6.82 -10.01
N ARG A 519 -11.08 6.40 -9.11
CA ARG A 519 -12.35 5.77 -9.47
C ARG A 519 -13.45 6.81 -9.71
N ASP A 520 -14.36 6.48 -10.61
CA ASP A 520 -15.60 7.24 -10.79
C ASP A 520 -16.50 7.10 -9.56
N ASP A 521 -17.09 8.20 -9.11
CA ASP A 521 -17.87 8.21 -7.87
C ASP A 521 -19.19 7.43 -7.98
N ALA A 522 -19.73 7.28 -9.19
CA ALA A 522 -20.99 6.58 -9.43
C ALA A 522 -20.77 5.11 -9.81
N ASN A 523 -19.63 4.79 -10.44
CA ASN A 523 -19.27 3.43 -10.82
C ASN A 523 -17.80 3.12 -10.51
N PRO A 524 -17.51 2.47 -9.36
CA PRO A 524 -16.14 2.22 -8.93
C PRO A 524 -15.37 1.23 -9.82
N LEU A 525 -16.01 0.57 -10.79
CA LEU A 525 -15.33 -0.25 -11.81
C LEU A 525 -14.70 0.58 -12.94
N ARG A 526 -14.90 1.91 -12.95
CA ARG A 526 -14.35 2.82 -13.95
C ARG A 526 -13.21 3.62 -13.33
N ALA A 527 -12.06 3.64 -13.99
CA ALA A 527 -11.05 4.66 -13.75
C ALA A 527 -11.41 5.93 -14.55
N THR A 528 -11.24 7.10 -13.96
CA THR A 528 -11.50 8.38 -14.67
C THR A 528 -10.32 8.84 -15.51
N GLN A 529 -9.16 8.22 -15.34
CA GLN A 529 -7.88 8.67 -15.91
C GLN A 529 -7.66 8.22 -17.36
N ILE A 530 -8.45 7.26 -17.87
CA ILE A 530 -8.43 6.86 -19.28
C ILE A 530 -9.67 7.49 -19.92
N THR A 531 -9.47 8.56 -20.69
CA THR A 531 -10.57 9.41 -21.14
C THR A 531 -10.28 10.08 -22.48
N ARG A 532 -11.34 10.61 -23.09
CA ARG A 532 -11.24 11.42 -24.31
C ARG A 532 -10.97 12.86 -23.90
N MET A 533 -9.91 13.45 -24.45
CA MET A 533 -9.49 14.81 -24.13
C MET A 533 -10.23 15.83 -25.00
N ASN A 534 -10.07 17.13 -24.68
CA ASN A 534 -10.68 18.20 -25.44
C ASN A 534 -10.12 18.36 -26.88
N ASN A 535 -9.00 17.77 -27.24
CA ASN A 535 -8.57 17.67 -28.65
C ASN A 535 -9.11 16.41 -29.36
N ASP A 536 -10.13 15.77 -28.79
CA ASP A 536 -10.80 14.56 -29.30
C ASP A 536 -9.95 13.29 -29.35
N ARG A 537 -8.69 13.33 -28.90
CA ARG A 537 -7.79 12.18 -28.76
C ARG A 537 -8.03 11.47 -27.42
N TRP A 538 -7.89 10.15 -27.41
CA TRP A 538 -7.96 9.36 -26.18
C TRP A 538 -6.59 9.32 -25.49
N ALA A 539 -6.58 9.50 -24.18
CA ALA A 539 -5.35 9.56 -23.41
C ALA A 539 -5.48 8.91 -22.03
N VAL A 540 -4.33 8.59 -21.46
CA VAL A 540 -4.15 8.31 -20.03
C VAL A 540 -3.62 9.57 -19.37
N VAL A 541 -4.29 10.05 -18.32
CA VAL A 541 -3.88 11.23 -17.56
C VAL A 541 -3.35 10.81 -16.19
N LEU A 542 -2.09 11.10 -15.92
CA LEU A 542 -1.37 10.66 -14.72
C LEU A 542 -0.67 11.84 -14.05
N GLY A 543 -0.42 11.71 -12.75
CA GLY A 543 0.63 12.47 -12.09
C GLY A 543 1.97 11.81 -12.37
N ASN A 544 3.03 12.58 -12.52
CA ASN A 544 4.33 12.02 -12.88
C ASN A 544 4.99 11.17 -11.77
N GLY A 545 4.46 11.20 -10.56
CA GLY A 545 5.04 10.50 -9.43
C GLY A 545 6.34 11.16 -8.94
N TYR A 546 7.01 10.48 -8.03
CA TYR A 546 8.09 11.08 -7.22
C TYR A 546 9.48 10.70 -7.73
N ASN A 547 10.50 11.46 -7.34
CA ASN A 547 11.90 11.16 -7.66
C ASN A 547 12.17 11.03 -9.18
N SER A 548 11.53 11.88 -9.99
CA SER A 548 11.88 12.07 -11.40
C SER A 548 13.22 12.80 -11.54
N THR A 549 13.85 12.74 -12.71
CA THR A 549 15.14 13.41 -12.97
C THR A 549 15.04 14.93 -12.76
N ASN A 550 13.92 15.52 -13.18
CA ASN A 550 13.68 16.97 -13.02
C ASN A 550 13.06 17.34 -11.64
N GLN A 551 12.69 16.37 -10.80
CA GLN A 551 12.13 16.54 -9.44
C GLN A 551 10.95 17.54 -9.31
N ARG A 552 10.23 17.79 -10.40
CA ARG A 552 9.12 18.75 -10.46
C ARG A 552 7.76 18.05 -10.61
N PRO A 553 6.65 18.66 -10.17
CA PRO A 553 5.31 18.12 -10.35
C PRO A 553 4.83 18.36 -11.79
N VAL A 554 4.39 17.30 -12.47
CA VAL A 554 3.95 17.36 -13.88
C VAL A 554 2.68 16.55 -14.07
N LEU A 555 1.68 17.14 -14.74
CA LEU A 555 0.54 16.41 -15.28
C LEU A 555 0.97 15.76 -16.61
N LEU A 556 0.90 14.43 -16.67
CA LEU A 556 1.22 13.64 -17.84
C LEU A 556 -0.07 13.31 -18.60
N ILE A 557 -0.06 13.52 -19.91
CA ILE A 557 -1.16 13.17 -20.81
C ILE A 557 -0.55 12.30 -21.92
N GLN A 558 -0.72 10.99 -21.76
CA GLN A 558 -0.22 10.01 -22.71
C GLN A 558 -1.33 9.66 -23.71
N TYR A 559 -1.18 10.08 -24.96
CA TYR A 559 -2.13 9.70 -26.01
C TYR A 559 -2.01 8.21 -26.36
N LEU A 560 -3.15 7.61 -26.71
CA LEU A 560 -3.32 6.19 -26.99
C LEU A 560 -3.49 5.87 -28.48
N ASP A 561 -3.49 6.89 -29.33
CA ASP A 561 -3.46 6.74 -30.78
C ASP A 561 -2.06 6.37 -31.31
N GLY A 562 -1.95 6.17 -32.62
CA GLY A 562 -0.72 5.69 -33.28
C GLY A 562 0.51 6.54 -33.02
N ASP A 563 0.36 7.84 -32.75
CA ASP A 563 1.48 8.74 -32.47
C ASP A 563 2.10 8.49 -31.09
N LYS A 564 1.30 7.95 -30.14
CA LYS A 564 1.72 7.64 -28.76
C LYS A 564 2.47 8.79 -28.08
N GLU A 565 2.09 10.02 -28.41
CA GLU A 565 2.72 11.24 -27.88
C GLU A 565 2.48 11.37 -26.36
N LEU A 566 3.54 11.74 -25.63
CA LEU A 566 3.47 12.10 -24.22
C LEU A 566 3.50 13.63 -24.08
N LEU A 567 2.33 14.23 -23.91
CA LEU A 567 2.19 15.63 -23.56
C LEU A 567 2.41 15.83 -22.05
N ARG A 568 3.05 16.94 -21.68
CA ARG A 568 3.39 17.27 -20.30
C ARG A 568 2.95 18.69 -19.97
N ILE A 569 2.37 18.88 -18.79
CA ILE A 569 2.09 20.21 -18.22
C ILE A 569 2.81 20.30 -16.87
N PRO A 570 4.05 20.84 -16.83
CA PRO A 570 4.78 21.05 -15.59
C PRO A 570 4.09 22.13 -14.75
N ALA A 571 3.77 21.84 -13.49
CA ALA A 571 3.07 22.80 -12.63
C ALA A 571 3.92 24.05 -12.34
N THR A 572 5.25 23.89 -12.37
CA THR A 572 6.25 24.94 -12.15
C THR A 572 6.80 25.54 -13.45
N GLY A 573 6.20 25.24 -14.60
CA GLY A 573 6.72 25.63 -15.91
C GLY A 573 8.17 25.18 -16.13
N SER A 574 9.01 26.06 -16.66
CA SER A 574 10.42 25.79 -16.97
C SER A 574 11.38 26.05 -15.80
N ALA A 575 10.88 26.07 -14.56
CA ALA A 575 11.73 26.23 -13.38
C ALA A 575 12.84 25.17 -13.32
N ALA A 576 14.03 25.60 -12.93
CA ALA A 576 15.19 24.72 -12.81
C ALA A 576 15.01 23.68 -11.68
N THR A 577 15.69 22.54 -11.81
CA THR A 577 15.74 21.51 -10.77
C THR A 577 16.46 22.04 -9.53
N GLY A 578 15.98 21.71 -8.33
CA GLY A 578 16.57 22.20 -7.08
C GLY A 578 16.09 23.60 -6.65
N GLY A 579 15.05 24.12 -7.29
CA GLY A 579 14.39 25.39 -6.96
C GLY A 579 13.15 25.21 -6.08
N ALA A 580 12.41 26.31 -5.89
CA ALA A 580 11.13 26.28 -5.20
C ALA A 580 10.13 25.38 -5.95
N ASN A 581 9.49 24.46 -5.24
CA ASN A 581 8.58 23.45 -5.79
C ASN A 581 9.18 22.47 -6.83
N THR A 582 10.50 22.47 -7.03
CA THR A 582 11.22 21.55 -7.96
C THR A 582 12.33 20.75 -7.27
N THR A 583 12.29 20.68 -5.93
CA THR A 583 13.16 19.84 -5.09
C THR A 583 12.31 18.78 -4.41
N ASP A 584 12.67 17.50 -4.54
CA ASP A 584 11.92 16.37 -3.97
C ASP A 584 10.40 16.45 -4.23
N ASN A 585 10.01 16.91 -5.42
CA ASN A 585 8.62 17.09 -5.77
C ASN A 585 8.16 16.10 -6.86
N GLY A 586 6.85 16.01 -7.03
CA GLY A 586 6.19 15.09 -7.94
C GLY A 586 4.69 15.17 -7.74
N LEU A 587 3.94 15.03 -8.84
CA LEU A 587 2.48 15.16 -8.82
C LEU A 587 1.84 13.81 -8.51
N SER A 588 0.91 13.80 -7.55
CA SER A 588 0.05 12.66 -7.22
C SER A 588 -1.06 12.44 -8.26
N ALA A 589 -1.92 11.44 -8.07
CA ALA A 589 -2.99 11.13 -9.01
C ALA A 589 -3.96 12.32 -9.24
N PRO A 590 -4.22 12.70 -10.50
CA PRO A 590 -5.09 13.82 -10.82
C PRO A 590 -6.56 13.42 -10.78
N ARG A 591 -7.38 14.27 -10.18
CA ARG A 591 -8.84 14.23 -10.26
C ARG A 591 -9.30 15.05 -11.46
N LEU A 592 -9.78 14.37 -12.50
CA LEU A 592 -10.33 15.00 -13.68
C LEU A 592 -11.78 15.42 -13.43
N VAL A 593 -12.17 16.59 -13.93
CA VAL A 593 -13.53 17.14 -13.80
C VAL A 593 -14.01 17.62 -15.17
N ASP A 594 -15.11 17.04 -15.60
CA ASP A 594 -15.91 17.47 -16.75
C ASP A 594 -16.98 18.44 -16.24
N ILE A 595 -16.92 19.70 -16.67
CA ILE A 595 -17.75 20.79 -16.15
C ILE A 595 -19.09 20.85 -16.90
N ASN A 596 -19.11 20.57 -18.20
CA ASN A 596 -20.31 20.67 -19.04
C ASN A 596 -21.03 19.32 -19.26
N GLY A 597 -20.44 18.22 -18.78
CA GLY A 597 -21.01 16.87 -18.87
C GLY A 597 -20.91 16.25 -20.26
N ASP A 598 -19.98 16.70 -21.11
CA ASP A 598 -19.83 16.24 -22.49
C ASP A 598 -18.93 14.98 -22.64
N GLY A 599 -18.40 14.47 -21.53
CA GLY A 599 -17.53 13.32 -21.46
C GLY A 599 -16.05 13.63 -21.66
N ARG A 600 -15.66 14.92 -21.72
CA ARG A 600 -14.26 15.37 -21.78
C ARG A 600 -13.92 16.19 -20.54
N PRO A 601 -12.78 15.93 -19.89
CA PRO A 601 -12.40 16.70 -18.72
C PRO A 601 -11.91 18.10 -19.12
N ASP A 602 -12.40 19.12 -18.42
CA ASP A 602 -12.06 20.52 -18.64
C ASP A 602 -11.01 21.03 -17.67
N VAL A 603 -11.00 20.47 -16.45
CA VAL A 603 -10.02 20.80 -15.42
C VAL A 603 -9.52 19.55 -14.71
N ALA A 604 -8.32 19.64 -14.16
CA ALA A 604 -7.74 18.60 -13.31
C ALA A 604 -7.21 19.20 -12.01
N TYR A 605 -7.43 18.52 -10.88
CA TYR A 605 -6.84 18.88 -9.59
C TYR A 605 -5.91 17.78 -9.12
N ALA A 606 -4.73 18.14 -8.62
CA ALA A 606 -3.76 17.17 -8.13
C ALA A 606 -2.88 17.77 -7.04
N GLY A 607 -2.56 16.97 -6.03
CA GLY A 607 -1.62 17.33 -4.97
C GLY A 607 -0.17 17.00 -5.31
N ASP A 608 0.78 17.59 -4.60
CA ASP A 608 2.20 17.27 -4.73
C ASP A 608 2.92 17.02 -3.38
N ASN A 609 4.18 16.62 -3.43
CA ASN A 609 5.01 16.35 -2.24
C ASN A 609 5.29 17.59 -1.40
N GLN A 610 5.18 18.78 -1.98
CA GLN A 610 5.39 20.06 -1.31
C GLN A 610 4.10 20.63 -0.69
N GLY A 611 3.02 19.84 -0.70
CA GLY A 611 1.72 20.18 -0.13
C GLY A 611 0.91 21.14 -0.98
N ASN A 612 1.31 21.36 -2.23
CA ASN A 612 0.56 22.20 -3.16
C ASN A 612 -0.58 21.39 -3.78
N LEU A 613 -1.78 21.97 -3.78
CA LEU A 613 -2.92 21.53 -4.56
C LEU A 613 -2.96 22.37 -5.85
N TRP A 614 -2.64 21.75 -6.97
CA TRP A 614 -2.62 22.38 -8.28
C TRP A 614 -3.96 22.22 -8.99
N LYS A 615 -4.27 23.19 -9.84
CA LYS A 615 -5.37 23.13 -10.81
C LYS A 615 -4.79 23.32 -12.21
N PHE A 616 -5.20 22.47 -13.14
CA PHE A 616 -4.86 22.55 -14.55
C PHE A 616 -6.13 22.85 -15.35
N ILE A 617 -6.04 23.76 -16.31
CA ILE A 617 -7.10 24.06 -17.29
C ILE A 617 -6.75 23.31 -18.58
N ILE A 618 -7.62 22.37 -18.96
CA ILE A 618 -7.49 21.47 -20.12
C ILE A 618 -8.75 21.51 -21.00
N ALA A 619 -9.49 22.63 -20.95
CA ALA A 619 -10.79 22.82 -21.59
C ALA A 619 -10.72 23.15 -23.10
N SER A 620 -9.60 23.73 -23.55
CA SER A 620 -9.44 24.11 -24.96
C SER A 620 -9.31 22.89 -25.87
N SER A 621 -9.79 23.00 -27.12
CA SER A 621 -9.48 22.01 -28.16
C SER A 621 -8.03 22.02 -28.61
N GLU A 622 -7.30 23.10 -28.32
CA GLU A 622 -5.89 23.28 -28.67
C GLU A 622 -5.01 22.97 -27.46
N PRO A 623 -4.26 21.86 -27.44
CA PRO A 623 -3.42 21.47 -26.30
C PRO A 623 -2.38 22.52 -25.91
N ALA A 624 -1.93 23.36 -26.85
CA ALA A 624 -1.01 24.46 -26.55
C ALA A 624 -1.59 25.53 -25.60
N GLN A 625 -2.92 25.59 -25.44
CA GLN A 625 -3.59 26.48 -24.49
C GLN A 625 -3.85 25.83 -23.13
N TRP A 626 -3.47 24.56 -22.96
CA TRP A 626 -3.59 23.90 -21.66
C TRP A 626 -2.47 24.36 -20.74
N GLY A 627 -2.80 24.51 -19.46
CA GLY A 627 -1.84 25.07 -18.51
C GLY A 627 -2.31 25.03 -17.07
N VAL A 628 -1.49 25.59 -16.20
CA VAL A 628 -1.78 25.71 -14.76
C VAL A 628 -2.65 26.94 -14.54
N ALA A 629 -3.68 26.81 -13.73
CA ALA A 629 -4.54 27.93 -13.35
C ALA A 629 -3.79 28.96 -12.49
N PHE A 630 -4.45 30.08 -12.18
CA PHE A 630 -3.95 31.11 -11.25
C PHE A 630 -2.54 31.61 -11.59
N SER A 631 -2.28 31.80 -12.89
CA SER A 631 -0.99 32.28 -13.41
C SER A 631 0.21 31.45 -12.95
N GLY A 632 0.05 30.12 -12.89
CA GLY A 632 1.12 29.20 -12.48
C GLY A 632 1.26 29.03 -10.96
N SER A 633 0.30 29.51 -10.17
CA SER A 633 0.26 29.32 -8.72
C SER A 633 -0.65 28.14 -8.34
N PRO A 634 -0.35 27.41 -7.25
CA PRO A 634 -1.27 26.39 -6.76
C PRO A 634 -2.55 27.03 -6.23
N LEU A 635 -3.66 26.30 -6.29
CA LEU A 635 -4.92 26.71 -5.66
C LEU A 635 -4.71 26.92 -4.16
N PHE A 636 -3.99 25.99 -3.52
CA PHE A 636 -3.74 25.99 -2.09
C PHE A 636 -2.42 25.32 -1.75
N THR A 637 -1.76 25.76 -0.68
CA THR A 637 -0.57 25.08 -0.13
C THR A 637 -0.81 24.67 1.32
N ALA A 638 -0.88 23.36 1.55
CA ALA A 638 -1.11 22.75 2.86
C ALA A 638 0.12 22.87 3.76
N ARG A 639 -0.11 23.35 4.99
CA ARG A 639 0.91 23.48 6.03
C ARG A 639 0.37 23.03 7.37
N GLY A 640 1.14 22.19 8.03
CA GLY A 640 0.81 21.53 9.29
C GLY A 640 1.65 22.01 10.47
N PRO A 641 1.16 21.79 11.69
CA PRO A 641 1.96 21.97 12.89
C PRO A 641 2.92 20.78 13.07
N ALA A 642 4.03 21.00 13.77
CA ALA A 642 4.95 19.92 14.09
C ALA A 642 4.33 18.92 15.08
N LEU A 643 3.60 19.43 16.08
CA LEU A 643 2.88 18.67 17.09
C LEU A 643 1.48 19.27 17.25
N ALA A 644 0.52 18.50 17.81
CA ALA A 644 -0.85 18.98 18.00
C ALA A 644 -0.95 20.24 18.90
N SER A 645 0.04 20.45 19.78
CA SER A 645 0.15 21.62 20.66
C SER A 645 0.86 22.82 20.03
N SER A 646 1.43 22.71 18.83
CA SER A 646 2.18 23.80 18.20
C SER A 646 1.25 24.93 17.75
N SER A 647 1.65 26.18 18.02
CA SER A 647 0.94 27.39 17.56
C SER A 647 1.30 27.80 16.13
N THR A 648 2.45 27.36 15.60
CA THR A 648 2.88 27.62 14.21
C THR A 648 2.62 26.42 13.30
N ARG A 649 2.48 26.69 12.00
CA ARG A 649 2.19 25.69 10.95
C ARG A 649 3.19 25.81 9.82
N ASP A 650 4.43 25.43 10.07
CA ASP A 650 5.53 25.61 9.10
C ASP A 650 5.85 24.32 8.33
N ARG A 651 5.31 23.17 8.76
CA ARG A 651 5.62 21.87 8.16
C ARG A 651 4.89 21.71 6.83
N VAL A 652 5.65 21.33 5.81
CA VAL A 652 5.09 20.82 4.55
C VAL A 652 4.25 19.59 4.86
N GLN A 653 3.06 19.53 4.27
CA GLN A 653 2.17 18.38 4.37
C GLN A 653 1.95 17.80 2.97
N PRO A 654 2.68 16.73 2.58
CA PRO A 654 2.57 16.11 1.27
C PRO A 654 1.13 15.67 0.97
N ILE A 655 0.70 15.78 -0.29
CA ILE A 655 -0.60 15.27 -0.75
C ILE A 655 -0.34 14.12 -1.72
N SER A 656 -0.58 12.88 -1.27
CA SER A 656 -0.27 11.66 -2.04
C SER A 656 -1.50 10.98 -2.67
N THR A 657 -2.70 11.37 -2.27
CA THR A 657 -3.97 10.82 -2.77
C THR A 657 -4.69 11.82 -3.67
N ALA A 658 -5.48 11.32 -4.62
CA ALA A 658 -6.30 12.19 -5.47
C ALA A 658 -7.34 12.98 -4.64
N PRO A 659 -7.54 14.28 -4.94
CA PRO A 659 -8.64 15.05 -4.35
C PRO A 659 -10.02 14.55 -4.79
N ILE A 660 -11.04 14.96 -4.06
CA ILE A 660 -12.44 14.81 -4.46
C ILE A 660 -13.10 16.18 -4.60
N VAL A 661 -13.92 16.33 -5.64
CA VAL A 661 -14.42 17.65 -6.07
C VAL A 661 -15.93 17.62 -6.18
N ARG A 662 -16.60 18.65 -5.65
CA ARG A 662 -18.04 18.87 -5.76
C ARG A 662 -18.38 20.34 -5.96
N ALA A 663 -19.44 20.63 -6.69
CA ALA A 663 -19.97 21.98 -6.77
C ALA A 663 -20.42 22.45 -5.37
N ASN A 664 -20.13 23.70 -5.05
CA ASN A 664 -20.55 24.30 -3.79
C ASN A 664 -22.02 24.71 -3.87
N ASP A 665 -22.85 24.07 -3.06
CA ASP A 665 -24.29 24.32 -2.98
C ASP A 665 -24.70 25.33 -1.89
N ARG A 666 -23.73 25.98 -1.22
CA ARG A 666 -24.01 26.91 -0.13
C ARG A 666 -24.31 28.32 -0.64
N SER A 667 -25.14 29.03 0.12
CA SER A 667 -25.41 30.45 -0.03
C SER A 667 -24.90 31.24 1.17
N THR A 668 -24.52 32.50 0.95
CA THR A 668 -24.22 33.47 2.01
C THR A 668 -25.11 34.70 1.87
N THR A 669 -25.26 35.46 2.95
CA THR A 669 -25.98 36.74 2.92
C THR A 669 -24.97 37.88 2.77
N THR A 670 -25.15 38.72 1.75
CA THR A 670 -24.36 39.94 1.52
C THR A 670 -25.21 41.18 1.80
N GLY A 671 -24.58 42.24 2.31
CA GLY A 671 -25.27 43.47 2.73
C GLY A 671 -25.87 43.39 4.14
N SER A 672 -26.58 44.45 4.55
CA SER A 672 -27.22 44.55 5.87
C SER A 672 -28.63 45.17 5.76
N GLY A 673 -29.48 44.91 6.76
CA GLY A 673 -30.84 45.45 6.81
C GLY A 673 -31.73 44.99 5.63
N THR A 674 -32.56 45.90 5.10
CA THR A 674 -33.45 45.64 3.95
C THR A 674 -32.71 45.41 2.62
N SER A 675 -31.40 45.67 2.58
CA SER A 675 -30.55 45.46 1.41
C SER A 675 -29.82 44.12 1.42
N ALA A 676 -30.04 43.30 2.47
CA ALA A 676 -29.46 41.97 2.57
C ALA A 676 -29.97 41.05 1.46
N LYS A 677 -29.04 40.43 0.71
CA LYS A 677 -29.35 39.48 -0.36
C LYS A 677 -28.70 38.13 -0.06
N ASN A 678 -29.44 37.04 -0.26
CA ASN A 678 -28.85 35.71 -0.29
C ASN A 678 -28.25 35.46 -1.67
N VAL A 679 -26.94 35.21 -1.69
CA VAL A 679 -26.17 34.96 -2.91
C VAL A 679 -25.52 33.59 -2.83
N ALA A 680 -25.43 32.90 -3.96
CA ALA A 680 -24.71 31.64 -4.03
C ALA A 680 -23.22 31.88 -3.76
N VAL A 681 -22.60 31.05 -2.92
CA VAL A 681 -21.15 31.05 -2.75
C VAL A 681 -20.49 30.53 -4.03
N GLY A 682 -21.13 29.53 -4.67
CA GLY A 682 -20.79 28.90 -5.95
C GLY A 682 -19.35 28.37 -6.05
N GLY A 683 -18.96 27.89 -7.23
CA GLY A 683 -17.62 27.33 -7.47
C GLY A 683 -17.50 25.87 -7.03
N MET A 684 -16.28 25.36 -6.92
CA MET A 684 -16.02 23.96 -6.60
C MET A 684 -15.32 23.82 -5.25
N MET A 685 -15.84 22.96 -4.39
CA MET A 685 -15.15 22.50 -3.18
C MET A 685 -14.22 21.34 -3.55
N VAL A 686 -12.95 21.47 -3.18
CA VAL A 686 -11.90 20.48 -3.42
C VAL A 686 -11.41 19.94 -2.09
N ALA A 687 -11.80 18.71 -1.77
CA ALA A 687 -11.39 18.03 -0.55
C ALA A 687 -10.23 17.07 -0.79
N PHE A 688 -9.28 17.06 0.15
CA PHE A 688 -8.07 16.25 0.09
C PHE A 688 -7.52 16.04 1.51
N GLY A 689 -6.73 15.00 1.70
CA GLY A 689 -5.97 14.80 2.93
C GLY A 689 -4.48 14.81 2.69
N THR A 690 -3.72 15.00 3.75
CA THR A 690 -2.27 15.04 3.70
C THR A 690 -1.64 13.80 4.34
N GLY A 691 -0.43 13.49 3.89
CA GLY A 691 0.29 12.28 4.24
C GLY A 691 1.05 11.69 3.06
N ARG A 692 2.13 10.99 3.38
CA ARG A 692 2.80 10.05 2.48
C ARG A 692 3.34 8.87 3.27
N ASN A 693 3.53 7.74 2.59
CA ASN A 693 4.16 6.54 3.15
C ASN A 693 4.87 5.75 2.05
N VAL A 694 5.73 6.44 1.30
CA VAL A 694 6.41 5.92 0.10
C VAL A 694 7.93 5.84 0.27
N ALA A 695 8.50 6.63 1.19
CA ALA A 695 9.91 6.60 1.52
C ALA A 695 10.15 5.80 2.81
N ARG A 696 11.35 5.21 2.93
CA ARG A 696 11.76 4.39 4.07
C ARG A 696 11.62 5.09 5.44
N THR A 697 11.75 6.42 5.48
CA THR A 697 11.67 7.21 6.71
C THR A 697 10.25 7.65 7.06
N ASP A 698 9.28 7.53 6.14
CA ASP A 698 7.92 8.03 6.34
C ASP A 698 7.17 7.37 7.53
N PRO A 699 7.33 6.05 7.82
CA PRO A 699 6.68 5.44 8.99
C PRO A 699 7.16 6.01 10.34
N ALA A 700 8.33 6.65 10.38
CA ALA A 700 8.86 7.29 11.58
C ALA A 700 8.38 8.75 11.74
N ASP A 701 7.79 9.34 10.69
CA ASP A 701 7.24 10.69 10.75
C ASP A 701 6.02 10.72 11.69
N THR A 702 6.05 11.63 12.65
CA THR A 702 5.01 11.81 13.69
C THR A 702 4.29 13.14 13.57
N SER A 703 4.62 13.92 12.53
CA SER A 703 4.01 15.22 12.24
C SER A 703 2.50 15.11 12.08
N VAL A 704 1.81 16.18 12.49
CA VAL A 704 0.36 16.27 12.36
C VAL A 704 0.00 16.43 10.89
N GLN A 705 -0.80 15.51 10.37
CA GLN A 705 -1.42 15.63 9.05
C GLN A 705 -2.86 16.11 9.20
N SER A 706 -3.48 16.54 8.10
CA SER A 706 -4.79 17.18 8.14
C SER A 706 -5.65 16.77 6.95
N LEU A 707 -6.96 16.83 7.13
CA LEU A 707 -7.94 16.86 6.04
C LEU A 707 -8.30 18.31 5.74
N TYR A 708 -8.55 18.61 4.47
CA TYR A 708 -8.92 19.92 3.98
C TYR A 708 -10.09 19.80 3.01
N SER A 709 -10.90 20.85 2.93
CA SER A 709 -11.78 21.12 1.80
C SER A 709 -11.73 22.61 1.51
N VAL A 710 -11.24 22.97 0.33
CA VAL A 710 -10.99 24.36 -0.06
C VAL A 710 -11.88 24.77 -1.21
N LEU A 711 -12.32 26.03 -1.20
CA LEU A 711 -13.15 26.60 -2.25
C LEU A 711 -12.27 27.10 -3.40
N ASP A 712 -12.43 26.49 -4.57
CA ASP A 712 -12.09 27.11 -5.84
C ASP A 712 -13.25 28.02 -6.28
N ASN A 713 -12.99 29.32 -6.29
CA ASN A 713 -13.99 30.33 -6.66
C ASN A 713 -14.17 30.50 -8.18
N THR A 714 -13.44 29.76 -9.00
CA THR A 714 -13.54 29.86 -10.47
C THR A 714 -14.97 29.64 -10.93
N ARG A 715 -15.44 30.50 -11.84
CA ARG A 715 -16.67 30.32 -12.60
C ARG A 715 -16.36 30.00 -14.05
N TYR A 716 -17.31 29.36 -14.71
CA TYR A 716 -17.15 28.89 -16.08
C TYR A 716 -18.26 29.41 -16.97
N THR A 717 -17.93 29.71 -18.21
CA THR A 717 -18.89 29.96 -19.29
C THR A 717 -18.81 28.83 -20.30
N ILE A 718 -19.90 28.61 -21.02
CA ILE A 718 -19.93 27.70 -22.16
C ILE A 718 -19.96 28.54 -23.42
N THR A 719 -18.90 28.44 -24.22
CA THR A 719 -18.81 29.06 -25.54
C THR A 719 -19.13 28.01 -26.59
N THR A 720 -20.00 28.35 -27.55
CA THR A 720 -20.27 27.47 -28.70
C THR A 720 -19.38 27.90 -29.86
N THR A 721 -18.42 27.05 -30.21
CA THR A 721 -17.57 27.22 -31.39
C THR A 721 -18.21 26.46 -32.55
N THR A 722 -18.66 27.15 -33.58
CA THR A 722 -19.19 26.54 -34.81
C THR A 722 -18.06 26.35 -35.80
N THR A 723 -17.73 25.11 -36.13
CA THR A 723 -16.82 24.83 -37.25
C THR A 723 -17.63 24.73 -38.53
N THR A 724 -17.59 25.78 -39.37
CA THR A 724 -18.26 25.76 -40.67
C THR A 724 -17.42 24.99 -41.69
N THR A 725 -17.90 23.87 -42.21
CA THR A 725 -17.17 23.07 -43.22
C THR A 725 -17.33 23.60 -44.65
N GLY A 726 -17.92 24.78 -44.85
CA GLY A 726 -18.06 25.41 -46.18
C GLY A 726 -18.96 24.67 -47.18
N THR A 727 -19.50 23.49 -46.81
CA THR A 727 -20.29 22.61 -47.68
C THR A 727 -21.79 22.60 -47.37
N GLY A 728 -22.26 23.38 -46.37
CA GLY A 728 -23.67 23.50 -46.01
C GLY A 728 -24.32 22.24 -45.38
N THR A 729 -23.57 21.15 -45.25
CA THR A 729 -24.00 19.89 -44.61
C THR A 729 -22.89 19.37 -43.69
N GLY A 730 -22.86 19.84 -42.43
CA GLY A 730 -21.88 19.35 -41.46
C GLY A 730 -21.43 20.27 -40.32
N ASP A 731 -22.05 21.43 -40.12
CA ASP A 731 -21.68 22.33 -39.03
C ASP A 731 -21.84 21.64 -37.67
N SER A 732 -20.71 21.28 -37.06
CA SER A 732 -20.68 20.74 -35.70
C SER A 732 -20.49 21.89 -34.74
N ALA A 733 -21.58 22.30 -34.07
CA ALA A 733 -21.51 23.23 -32.96
C ALA A 733 -20.88 22.53 -31.77
N ARG A 734 -19.68 22.96 -31.36
CA ARG A 734 -18.98 22.41 -30.20
C ARG A 734 -19.11 23.36 -29.02
N GLN A 735 -19.63 22.85 -27.90
CA GLN A 735 -19.56 23.56 -26.63
C GLN A 735 -18.16 23.39 -26.03
N GLN A 736 -17.58 24.49 -25.57
CA GLN A 736 -16.28 24.54 -24.92
C GLN A 736 -16.42 25.31 -23.61
N VAL A 737 -15.79 24.78 -22.56
CA VAL A 737 -15.74 25.45 -21.27
C VAL A 737 -14.64 26.51 -21.29
N ALA A 738 -14.99 27.72 -20.87
CA ALA A 738 -14.04 28.82 -20.69
C ALA A 738 -14.10 29.33 -19.26
N VAL A 739 -12.97 29.78 -18.73
CA VAL A 739 -12.91 30.41 -17.41
C VAL A 739 -13.51 31.81 -17.50
N HIS A 740 -14.48 32.11 -16.62
CA HIS A 740 -15.05 33.45 -16.53
C HIS A 740 -14.01 34.40 -15.88
N PRO A 741 -13.70 35.57 -16.47
CA PRO A 741 -12.65 36.46 -15.98
C PRO A 741 -13.01 37.20 -14.69
N GLY A 742 -14.28 37.16 -14.29
CA GLY A 742 -14.83 37.93 -13.18
C GLY A 742 -15.51 39.21 -13.67
N CYS A 743 -16.46 39.72 -12.89
CA CYS A 743 -17.22 40.93 -13.19
C CYS A 743 -17.93 41.42 -11.92
N SER A 744 -18.20 42.72 -11.82
CA SER A 744 -19.01 43.26 -10.72
C SER A 744 -20.52 43.07 -10.91
N ASP A 745 -20.99 42.86 -12.15
CA ASP A 745 -22.42 42.82 -12.48
C ASP A 745 -22.69 42.14 -13.85
N CYS A 746 -22.52 40.81 -13.96
CA CYS A 746 -22.73 40.12 -15.24
C CYS A 746 -23.58 38.85 -15.17
N ASP A 747 -23.79 38.26 -13.99
CA ASP A 747 -24.74 37.16 -13.82
C ASP A 747 -26.08 37.70 -13.28
N ASN A 748 -26.90 38.27 -14.17
CA ASN A 748 -28.23 38.78 -13.84
C ASN A 748 -28.27 39.77 -12.66
N GLY A 749 -27.29 40.68 -12.54
CA GLY A 749 -27.21 41.57 -11.38
C GLY A 749 -26.21 41.14 -10.30
N GLN A 750 -25.61 39.95 -10.42
CA GLN A 750 -24.73 39.37 -9.39
C GLN A 750 -23.24 39.48 -9.77
N PRO A 751 -22.37 39.77 -8.79
CA PRO A 751 -20.93 39.80 -9.00
C PRO A 751 -20.37 38.38 -9.15
N VAL A 752 -19.53 38.18 -10.16
CA VAL A 752 -18.73 36.96 -10.34
C VAL A 752 -17.30 37.27 -9.89
N PRO A 753 -16.75 36.57 -8.89
CA PRO A 753 -15.40 36.84 -8.42
C PRO A 753 -14.37 36.48 -9.50
N GLU A 754 -13.31 37.27 -9.59
CA GLU A 754 -12.13 36.89 -10.38
C GLU A 754 -11.51 35.61 -9.80
N PRO A 755 -11.16 34.61 -10.64
CA PRO A 755 -10.51 33.38 -10.18
C PRO A 755 -9.19 33.68 -9.47
N ALA A 756 -9.04 33.22 -8.23
CA ALA A 756 -7.86 33.50 -7.43
C ALA A 756 -7.43 32.30 -6.57
N ALA A 757 -6.12 32.12 -6.42
CA ALA A 757 -5.58 31.15 -5.48
C ALA A 757 -6.00 31.48 -4.03
N LEU A 758 -6.25 30.45 -3.24
CA LEU A 758 -6.66 30.60 -1.84
C LEU A 758 -5.49 31.03 -0.95
N GLY A 759 -4.28 30.55 -1.27
CA GLY A 759 -3.04 30.84 -0.54
C GLY A 759 -2.50 29.66 0.25
N THR A 760 -1.69 29.95 1.26
CA THR A 760 -1.00 28.94 2.10
C THR A 760 -1.59 28.85 3.51
N GLY A 761 -1.70 27.64 4.04
CA GLY A 761 -2.10 27.40 5.43
C GLY A 761 -3.58 27.65 5.71
N VAL A 762 -3.94 27.72 7.00
CA VAL A 762 -5.35 27.60 7.44
C VAL A 762 -6.07 28.91 7.74
N ALA A 763 -5.43 30.07 7.51
CA ALA A 763 -5.95 31.37 7.95
C ALA A 763 -7.35 31.72 7.39
N ARG A 764 -7.71 31.17 6.23
CA ARG A 764 -9.01 31.38 5.56
C ARG A 764 -9.95 30.17 5.66
N LEU A 765 -9.64 29.21 6.55
CA LEU A 765 -10.37 27.94 6.67
C LEU A 765 -10.97 27.79 8.06
N ALA A 766 -12.20 27.28 8.12
CA ALA A 766 -12.84 26.97 9.39
C ALA A 766 -12.22 25.70 10.00
N LYS A 767 -11.81 25.76 11.27
CA LYS A 767 -11.25 24.59 11.96
C LYS A 767 -12.35 23.65 12.44
N GLN A 768 -12.24 22.39 12.04
CA GLN A 768 -12.94 21.25 12.60
C GLN A 768 -12.05 20.54 13.63
N VAL A 769 -12.65 19.88 14.61
CA VAL A 769 -11.98 19.21 15.72
C VAL A 769 -12.66 17.89 16.02
N ILE A 770 -11.86 16.85 16.25
CA ILE A 770 -12.36 15.60 16.80
C ILE A 770 -12.52 15.77 18.32
N GLY A 771 -13.70 15.43 18.84
CA GLY A 771 -14.02 15.57 20.26
C GLY A 771 -12.99 14.86 21.14
N SER A 772 -12.66 15.47 22.28
CA SER A 772 -11.68 14.90 23.22
C SER A 772 -12.21 13.69 23.99
N THR A 773 -13.54 13.51 24.02
CA THR A 773 -14.20 12.38 24.66
C THR A 773 -14.15 11.17 23.74
N GLU A 774 -13.47 10.11 24.19
CA GLU A 774 -13.58 8.79 23.59
C GLU A 774 -14.84 8.09 24.10
N PHE A 775 -15.70 7.67 23.18
CA PHE A 775 -16.87 6.86 23.48
C PHE A 775 -16.53 5.39 23.18
N LYS A 776 -16.47 4.55 24.22
CA LYS A 776 -16.32 3.10 24.03
C LYS A 776 -17.62 2.53 23.48
N GLY A 777 -17.51 1.70 22.44
CA GLY A 777 -18.65 0.97 21.93
C GLY A 777 -19.17 -0.05 22.94
N SER A 778 -20.42 -0.49 22.75
CA SER A 778 -21.01 -1.58 23.53
C SER A 778 -21.58 -2.68 22.62
N GLY A 779 -22.00 -3.79 23.21
CA GLY A 779 -22.59 -4.91 22.48
C GLY A 779 -21.66 -5.45 21.38
N SER A 780 -22.15 -5.51 20.14
CA SER A 780 -21.39 -5.99 18.98
C SER A 780 -20.23 -5.07 18.55
N LYS A 781 -20.05 -3.92 19.23
CA LYS A 781 -19.04 -2.89 18.93
C LYS A 781 -18.10 -2.62 20.11
N ALA A 782 -18.05 -3.51 21.10
CA ALA A 782 -17.23 -3.33 22.31
C ALA A 782 -15.72 -3.17 22.05
N ASP A 783 -15.22 -3.66 20.91
CA ASP A 783 -13.84 -3.54 20.44
C ASP A 783 -13.58 -2.26 19.62
N ARG A 784 -14.56 -1.35 19.56
CA ARG A 784 -14.49 -0.09 18.81
C ARG A 784 -14.52 1.10 19.75
N SER A 785 -13.80 2.13 19.35
CA SER A 785 -13.78 3.43 20.00
C SER A 785 -14.31 4.47 19.02
N PHE A 786 -15.13 5.39 19.51
CA PHE A 786 -15.86 6.36 18.71
C PHE A 786 -15.61 7.79 19.20
N TRP A 787 -15.74 8.74 18.28
CA TRP A 787 -15.60 10.17 18.55
C TRP A 787 -16.59 10.99 17.72
N THR A 788 -16.88 12.20 18.19
CA THR A 788 -17.60 13.21 17.43
C THR A 788 -16.63 14.03 16.58
N VAL A 789 -17.11 14.55 15.45
CA VAL A 789 -16.45 15.63 14.72
C VAL A 789 -17.27 16.90 14.90
N ASP A 790 -16.65 17.89 15.52
CA ASP A 790 -17.24 19.16 15.91
C ASP A 790 -16.46 20.34 15.30
N GLN A 791 -17.01 21.54 15.35
CA GLN A 791 -16.33 22.77 14.90
C GLN A 791 -15.90 23.60 16.12
N THR A 792 -14.75 24.27 16.08
CA THR A 792 -14.38 25.22 17.15
C THR A 792 -15.19 26.51 17.03
N GLY A 793 -16.01 26.82 18.05
CA GLY A 793 -16.83 28.04 18.17
C GLY A 793 -17.89 27.90 19.28
N PRO A 794 -18.63 28.96 19.65
CA PRO A 794 -19.75 28.83 20.58
C PRO A 794 -20.72 27.78 20.04
N THR A 795 -21.06 26.83 20.92
CA THR A 795 -21.66 25.50 20.71
C THR A 795 -23.01 25.46 19.96
N SER A 796 -23.48 26.57 19.39
CA SER A 796 -24.81 26.70 18.82
C SER A 796 -24.89 26.73 17.28
N LYS A 797 -23.78 26.84 16.53
CA LYS A 797 -23.82 26.82 15.05
C LYS A 797 -22.55 26.22 14.44
N PRO A 798 -22.55 24.95 14.01
CA PRO A 798 -21.47 24.44 13.18
C PRO A 798 -21.69 25.04 11.78
N SER A 799 -20.98 26.04 11.30
CA SER A 799 -20.96 26.36 9.86
C SER A 799 -19.67 27.07 9.49
N VAL A 800 -19.13 26.74 8.32
CA VAL A 800 -18.21 27.62 7.59
C VAL A 800 -18.92 28.96 7.42
N ASP A 801 -18.39 30.03 8.02
CA ASP A 801 -18.83 31.39 7.70
C ASP A 801 -18.26 31.76 6.34
N TRP A 802 -19.09 31.66 5.30
CA TRP A 802 -18.69 31.86 3.91
C TRP A 802 -18.29 33.30 3.57
N ASN A 803 -18.58 34.26 4.45
CA ASN A 803 -18.10 35.63 4.29
C ASN A 803 -16.60 35.70 4.58
N SER A 804 -16.15 35.08 5.67
CA SER A 804 -14.75 35.13 6.13
C SER A 804 -13.90 33.93 5.71
N HIS A 805 -14.49 32.74 5.64
CA HIS A 805 -13.83 31.49 5.28
C HIS A 805 -14.06 31.12 3.82
N LYS A 806 -13.21 30.24 3.30
CA LYS A 806 -13.25 29.69 1.94
C LYS A 806 -13.03 28.18 1.98
N GLY A 807 -13.60 27.53 2.98
CA GLY A 807 -13.48 26.10 3.23
C GLY A 807 -13.22 25.76 4.69
N TRP A 808 -12.75 24.56 4.94
CA TRP A 808 -12.48 24.02 6.27
C TRP A 808 -11.25 23.11 6.30
N TYR A 809 -10.74 22.86 7.50
CA TYR A 809 -9.69 21.87 7.75
C TYR A 809 -9.92 21.11 9.05
N LEU A 810 -9.38 19.89 9.15
CA LEU A 810 -9.39 19.05 10.34
C LEU A 810 -7.98 18.50 10.56
N ASP A 811 -7.34 18.89 11.67
CA ASP A 811 -6.08 18.26 12.07
C ASP A 811 -6.35 16.85 12.63
N LEU A 812 -5.58 15.87 12.17
CA LEU A 812 -5.70 14.49 12.65
C LEU A 812 -5.09 14.38 14.06
N PRO A 813 -5.83 13.88 15.05
CA PRO A 813 -5.47 14.01 16.45
C PRO A 813 -4.41 13.00 16.89
N VAL A 814 -4.26 11.89 16.17
CA VAL A 814 -3.31 10.84 16.51
C VAL A 814 -1.96 11.13 15.84
N SER A 815 -0.88 11.11 16.63
CA SER A 815 0.47 11.34 16.11
C SER A 815 0.82 10.34 15.00
N GLY A 816 1.32 10.87 13.88
CA GLY A 816 1.65 10.10 12.68
C GLY A 816 0.46 9.63 11.83
N GLU A 817 -0.78 9.91 12.26
CA GLU A 817 -2.00 9.61 11.50
C GLU A 817 -2.04 10.46 10.24
N ARG A 818 -2.39 9.84 9.11
CA ARG A 818 -2.37 10.47 7.80
C ARG A 818 -3.34 9.82 6.82
N LEU A 819 -3.67 10.53 5.74
CA LEU A 819 -4.50 9.98 4.67
C LEU A 819 -3.59 9.37 3.59
N LEU A 820 -3.75 8.08 3.32
CA LEU A 820 -3.00 7.34 2.28
C LEU A 820 -3.92 6.64 1.27
N LYS A 821 -5.23 6.56 1.59
CA LYS A 821 -6.26 6.02 0.72
C LYS A 821 -7.08 7.19 0.14
N PRO A 822 -7.54 7.12 -1.12
CA PRO A 822 -8.41 8.14 -1.69
C PRO A 822 -9.63 8.42 -0.80
N LEU A 823 -10.05 9.68 -0.74
CA LEU A 823 -11.33 10.04 -0.13
C LEU A 823 -12.48 9.46 -0.96
N GLU A 824 -13.50 8.96 -0.29
CA GLU A 824 -14.69 8.41 -0.95
C GLU A 824 -15.94 9.15 -0.51
N LEU A 825 -16.97 9.21 -1.37
CA LEU A 825 -18.28 9.69 -0.94
C LEU A 825 -19.06 8.56 -0.30
N TYR A 826 -19.68 8.90 0.82
CA TYR A 826 -20.58 8.02 1.51
C TYR A 826 -21.95 8.09 0.83
N ASP A 827 -22.36 6.99 0.22
CA ASP A 827 -23.70 6.81 -0.38
C ASP A 827 -24.06 7.88 -1.44
N GLY A 828 -23.07 8.33 -2.22
CA GLY A 828 -23.24 9.37 -3.24
C GLY A 828 -23.61 10.76 -2.70
N SER A 829 -23.63 10.94 -1.38
CA SER A 829 -23.95 12.21 -0.71
C SER A 829 -22.75 13.17 -0.69
N HIS A 830 -22.90 14.33 -0.03
CA HIS A 830 -21.77 15.23 0.27
C HIS A 830 -20.95 14.78 1.49
N VAL A 831 -21.24 13.63 2.11
CA VAL A 831 -20.45 13.09 3.22
C VAL A 831 -19.23 12.36 2.67
N LEU A 832 -18.05 12.77 3.11
CA LEU A 832 -16.78 12.09 2.90
C LEU A 832 -16.65 10.93 3.88
N ALA A 833 -16.21 9.78 3.39
CA ALA A 833 -15.60 8.72 4.17
C ALA A 833 -14.08 8.81 4.02
N ALA A 834 -13.42 9.25 5.09
CA ALA A 834 -11.97 9.37 5.15
C ALA A 834 -11.38 8.21 5.96
N TYR A 835 -10.66 7.31 5.30
CA TYR A 835 -9.91 6.22 5.92
C TYR A 835 -8.48 6.65 6.18
N THR A 836 -8.19 7.08 7.40
CA THR A 836 -6.87 7.52 7.82
C THR A 836 -6.14 6.41 8.59
N GLN A 837 -4.81 6.44 8.55
CA GLN A 837 -4.00 5.43 9.22
C GLN A 837 -2.75 6.01 9.85
N VAL A 838 -2.34 5.40 10.96
CA VAL A 838 -0.98 5.48 11.49
C VAL A 838 -0.25 4.24 10.96
N PRO A 839 0.72 4.39 10.06
CA PRO A 839 1.51 3.27 9.58
C PRO A 839 2.19 2.53 10.74
N ALA A 840 2.36 1.22 10.61
CA ALA A 840 3.17 0.46 11.57
C ALA A 840 4.61 1.00 11.58
N ARG A 841 5.17 1.21 12.78
CA ARG A 841 6.51 1.78 12.93
C ARG A 841 7.47 0.78 13.53
N ALA A 842 8.36 0.30 12.70
CA ALA A 842 9.69 -0.22 12.96
C ALA A 842 10.48 0.55 14.07
N GLY A 843 10.77 -0.09 15.21
CA GLY A 843 11.54 0.44 16.33
C GLY A 843 13.05 0.37 16.12
N GLY A 844 13.64 1.43 15.57
CA GLY A 844 15.10 1.63 15.53
C GLY A 844 15.45 3.02 16.05
N THR A 845 16.43 3.09 16.95
CA THR A 845 17.03 4.36 17.39
C THR A 845 17.62 5.07 16.18
N GLY A 846 17.18 6.31 15.93
CA GLY A 846 17.77 7.13 14.87
C GLY A 846 19.25 7.39 15.16
N ALA A 847 20.14 6.66 14.51
CA ALA A 847 21.56 6.99 14.40
C ALA A 847 22.20 6.23 13.23
N SER A 848 22.72 7.02 12.28
CA SER A 848 23.90 6.79 11.43
C SER A 848 24.19 5.40 10.82
N GLY A 849 24.27 5.33 9.49
CA GLY A 849 25.41 4.67 8.84
C GLY A 849 25.18 3.41 7.99
N ALA A 850 23.97 2.87 7.83
CA ALA A 850 23.77 1.70 6.97
C ALA A 850 23.81 2.09 5.47
N SER A 851 24.95 1.83 4.82
CA SER A 851 25.25 2.04 3.40
C SER A 851 24.47 1.10 2.46
N GLY A 852 23.14 1.07 2.57
CA GLY A 852 22.27 0.33 1.65
C GLY A 852 22.05 1.09 0.34
N THR A 853 22.08 0.39 -0.80
CA THR A 853 21.77 0.98 -2.11
C THR A 853 20.35 1.55 -2.14
N ALA A 854 20.16 2.69 -2.80
CA ALA A 854 18.82 3.25 -3.03
C ALA A 854 17.90 2.20 -3.71
N GLY A 855 16.75 1.93 -3.10
CA GLY A 855 15.77 0.93 -3.57
C GLY A 855 16.01 -0.51 -3.11
N ALA A 856 16.87 -0.75 -2.11
CA ALA A 856 16.84 -2.00 -1.33
C ALA A 856 15.83 -1.83 -0.19
N GLU A 857 14.85 -2.73 -0.09
CA GLU A 857 14.08 -2.89 1.13
C GLU A 857 14.96 -3.70 2.10
N SER A 858 15.22 -3.20 3.32
CA SER A 858 15.82 -4.04 4.35
C SER A 858 14.69 -4.67 5.14
N CYS A 859 14.52 -5.96 4.97
CA CYS A 859 13.47 -6.73 5.66
C CYS A 859 13.86 -7.18 7.06
N SER A 860 14.91 -6.57 7.62
CA SER A 860 14.87 -6.34 9.06
C SER A 860 13.73 -5.34 9.32
N ALA A 861 12.51 -5.87 9.46
CA ALA A 861 11.60 -5.31 10.45
C ALA A 861 12.48 -5.08 11.69
N PRO A 862 12.63 -3.85 12.19
CA PRO A 862 13.33 -3.70 13.44
C PRO A 862 12.65 -4.60 14.46
N PRO A 863 13.43 -5.17 15.39
CA PRO A 863 13.00 -6.26 16.24
C PRO A 863 11.65 -6.04 16.97
N VAL A 864 11.14 -4.82 17.05
CA VAL A 864 9.77 -4.54 17.48
C VAL A 864 9.23 -3.37 16.65
N PRO A 865 8.04 -3.44 16.03
CA PRO A 865 7.33 -2.22 15.71
C PRO A 865 6.95 -1.53 17.04
N VAL A 866 7.52 -0.37 17.35
CA VAL A 866 7.17 0.43 18.54
C VAL A 866 5.66 0.73 18.62
N SER A 867 4.96 0.66 17.49
CA SER A 867 3.49 0.64 17.43
C SER A 867 2.99 -0.12 16.21
N GLY A 868 1.97 -0.96 16.39
CA GLY A 868 1.22 -1.57 15.29
C GLY A 868 0.44 -0.54 14.46
N GLU A 869 -0.01 -0.94 13.27
CA GLU A 869 -0.88 -0.12 12.43
C GLU A 869 -2.19 0.22 13.18
N ARG A 870 -2.64 1.46 13.07
CA ARG A 870 -3.95 1.89 13.57
C ARG A 870 -4.71 2.60 12.47
N GLN A 871 -5.98 2.28 12.30
CA GLN A 871 -6.82 2.87 11.26
C GLN A 871 -8.07 3.52 11.87
N PHE A 872 -8.60 4.52 11.16
CA PHE A 872 -9.80 5.25 11.55
C PHE A 872 -10.68 5.53 10.35
N LEU A 873 -12.00 5.52 10.57
CA LEU A 873 -12.98 6.05 9.62
C LEU A 873 -13.54 7.35 10.19
N THR A 874 -13.45 8.44 9.43
CA THR A 874 -14.13 9.70 9.72
C THR A 874 -15.19 9.99 8.66
N LEU A 875 -16.42 10.24 9.09
CA LEU A 875 -17.51 10.76 8.28
C LEU A 875 -17.68 12.27 8.50
N ILE A 876 -17.51 13.05 7.43
CA ILE A 876 -17.52 14.52 7.49
C ILE A 876 -18.05 15.12 6.18
N ASN A 877 -18.83 16.20 6.23
CA ASN A 877 -19.38 16.82 5.04
C ASN A 877 -18.29 17.56 4.25
N LEU A 878 -18.18 17.24 2.96
CA LEU A 878 -17.23 17.83 2.01
C LEU A 878 -17.36 19.35 1.95
N ILE A 879 -18.58 19.87 1.96
CA ILE A 879 -18.87 21.27 1.67
C ILE A 879 -18.60 22.16 2.89
N ASP A 880 -19.07 21.76 4.07
CA ASP A 880 -19.03 22.62 5.27
C ASP A 880 -18.34 22.02 6.50
N GLY A 881 -17.77 20.82 6.38
CA GLY A 881 -17.01 20.19 7.46
C GLY A 881 -17.86 19.69 8.62
N ARG A 882 -19.20 19.71 8.49
CA ARG A 882 -20.10 19.21 9.54
C ARG A 882 -20.08 17.69 9.59
N ARG A 883 -20.27 17.13 10.78
CA ARG A 883 -20.70 15.73 10.89
C ARG A 883 -22.05 15.50 10.19
N PRO A 884 -22.34 14.27 9.74
CA PRO A 884 -23.65 13.89 9.22
C PRO A 884 -24.78 14.32 10.17
N GLN A 885 -25.88 14.85 9.61
CA GLN A 885 -27.04 15.29 10.40
C GLN A 885 -27.93 14.11 10.86
N VAL A 886 -27.83 12.99 10.17
CA VAL A 886 -28.43 11.72 10.56
C VAL A 886 -27.36 10.84 11.18
N GLN A 887 -27.73 10.05 12.18
CA GLN A 887 -26.81 9.08 12.78
C GLN A 887 -26.50 7.98 11.78
N LEU A 888 -25.20 7.72 11.54
CA LEU A 888 -24.73 6.70 10.58
C LEU A 888 -23.92 5.58 11.24
N MET A 889 -23.36 5.82 12.43
CA MET A 889 -22.57 4.84 13.18
C MET A 889 -23.41 4.30 14.36
N ASP A 890 -23.40 2.98 14.54
CA ASP A 890 -24.02 2.31 15.68
C ASP A 890 -22.94 2.16 16.77
N LYS A 891 -23.01 3.01 17.79
CA LYS A 891 -22.05 3.04 18.89
C LYS A 891 -22.42 1.99 19.93
N ASN A 892 -23.70 1.81 20.20
CA ASN A 892 -24.16 0.95 21.30
C ASN A 892 -24.29 -0.54 20.90
N GLY A 893 -24.20 -0.84 19.61
CA GLY A 893 -24.22 -2.17 19.03
C GLY A 893 -25.60 -2.82 18.95
N ASP A 894 -26.68 -2.05 19.09
CA ASP A 894 -28.08 -2.53 19.08
C ASP A 894 -28.68 -2.69 17.67
N GLY A 895 -27.95 -2.27 16.64
CA GLY A 895 -28.36 -2.33 15.24
C GLY A 895 -29.31 -1.22 14.80
N LEU A 896 -29.60 -0.25 15.66
CA LEU A 896 -30.33 0.98 15.40
C LEU A 896 -29.34 2.15 15.30
N TYR A 897 -29.75 3.22 14.61
CA TYR A 897 -28.92 4.41 14.39
C TYR A 897 -29.70 5.63 14.85
N THR A 898 -29.55 5.99 16.12
CA THR A 898 -30.42 6.98 16.78
C THR A 898 -29.62 8.01 17.57
N ALA A 899 -30.32 8.92 18.23
CA ALA A 899 -29.66 9.86 19.14
C ALA A 899 -28.94 9.18 20.32
N ALA A 900 -29.25 7.91 20.63
CA ALA A 900 -28.56 7.13 21.66
C ALA A 900 -27.09 6.82 21.31
N ASP A 901 -26.70 7.00 20.05
CA ASP A 901 -25.33 6.84 19.55
C ASP A 901 -24.47 8.11 19.70
N ASP A 902 -24.98 9.13 20.41
CA ASP A 902 -24.27 10.38 20.75
C ASP A 902 -23.77 11.22 19.57
N GLY A 903 -24.30 11.01 18.35
CA GLY A 903 -23.87 11.79 17.19
C GLY A 903 -22.42 11.49 16.77
N VAL A 904 -21.88 10.32 17.11
CA VAL A 904 -20.51 9.94 16.73
C VAL A 904 -20.40 9.82 15.21
N SER A 905 -19.30 10.31 14.67
CA SER A 905 -19.03 10.31 13.23
C SER A 905 -17.59 9.91 12.90
N ARG A 906 -16.84 9.41 13.89
CA ARG A 906 -15.53 8.83 13.73
C ARG A 906 -15.41 7.56 14.57
N MET A 907 -14.72 6.55 14.04
CA MET A 907 -14.47 5.28 14.74
C MET A 907 -13.07 4.74 14.47
N SER A 908 -12.53 3.99 15.43
CA SER A 908 -11.33 3.15 15.24
C SER A 908 -11.68 1.95 14.38
N LEU A 909 -10.78 1.51 13.51
CA LEU A 909 -10.93 0.30 12.70
C LEU A 909 -9.87 -0.73 13.10
N ALA A 910 -10.15 -2.00 12.78
CA ALA A 910 -9.13 -3.05 12.84
C ALA A 910 -7.96 -2.72 11.87
N SER A 911 -6.76 -3.21 12.17
CA SER A 911 -5.62 -3.13 11.24
C SER A 911 -5.88 -3.91 9.96
N GLY A 912 -5.13 -3.62 8.89
CA GLY A 912 -5.29 -4.25 7.59
C GLY A 912 -6.27 -3.50 6.67
N ALA A 913 -6.53 -4.05 5.48
CA ALA A 913 -7.36 -3.35 4.51
C ALA A 913 -8.85 -3.38 4.87
N GLN A 914 -9.55 -2.35 4.37
CA GLN A 914 -10.94 -2.02 4.69
C GLN A 914 -11.74 -1.99 3.40
N ILE A 915 -12.94 -2.55 3.42
CA ILE A 915 -13.80 -2.68 2.26
C ILE A 915 -15.19 -2.21 2.60
N ARG A 916 -15.72 -1.25 1.84
CA ARG A 916 -17.12 -0.85 1.96
C ARG A 916 -18.00 -1.61 0.96
N LEU A 917 -19.05 -2.26 1.48
CA LEU A 917 -20.06 -3.01 0.74
C LEU A 917 -21.45 -2.44 1.01
N THR A 918 -22.15 -2.00 -0.02
CA THR A 918 -23.54 -1.52 0.10
C THR A 918 -24.53 -2.69 0.20
N GLN A 919 -25.33 -2.82 1.25
CA GLN A 919 -26.36 -3.85 1.40
C GLN A 919 -27.71 -3.24 1.80
N GLY A 920 -28.64 -3.11 0.86
CA GLY A 920 -29.98 -2.57 1.15
C GLY A 920 -29.90 -1.16 1.71
N GLN A 921 -30.27 -0.97 2.98
CA GLN A 921 -30.21 0.31 3.73
C GLN A 921 -28.96 0.42 4.64
N LYS A 922 -27.98 -0.46 4.46
CA LYS A 922 -26.76 -0.52 5.27
C LYS A 922 -25.52 -0.46 4.39
N GLU A 923 -24.43 0.09 4.92
CA GLU A 923 -23.08 0.00 4.37
C GLU A 923 -22.25 -0.86 5.33
N ILE A 924 -21.62 -1.91 4.83
CA ILE A 924 -20.78 -2.80 5.63
C ILE A 924 -19.34 -2.50 5.31
N ASN A 925 -18.60 -1.99 6.29
CA ASN A 925 -17.17 -1.92 6.23
C ASN A 925 -16.57 -3.24 6.78
N LYS A 926 -16.01 -4.08 5.89
CA LYS A 926 -15.29 -5.30 6.22
C LYS A 926 -13.80 -5.00 6.37
N GLY A 927 -13.24 -5.26 7.55
CA GLY A 927 -11.80 -5.23 7.81
C GLY A 927 -11.18 -6.63 7.81
N ALA A 928 -9.89 -6.72 8.12
CA ALA A 928 -9.18 -8.01 8.27
C ALA A 928 -9.54 -8.79 9.55
N GLY A 929 -10.33 -8.21 10.46
CA GLY A 929 -10.79 -8.86 11.69
C GLY A 929 -12.13 -9.58 11.53
N ASP A 930 -12.47 -10.44 12.50
CA ASP A 930 -13.69 -11.29 12.50
C ASP A 930 -15.02 -10.53 12.66
N ARG A 931 -15.03 -9.19 12.63
CA ARG A 931 -16.22 -8.37 12.87
C ARG A 931 -16.40 -7.27 11.83
N ASP A 932 -17.59 -7.24 11.26
CA ASP A 932 -18.05 -6.25 10.30
C ASP A 932 -18.50 -4.94 10.99
N ASP A 933 -18.10 -3.82 10.43
CA ASP A 933 -18.53 -2.49 10.85
C ASP A 933 -19.73 -2.04 10.01
N VAL A 934 -20.93 -2.15 10.57
CA VAL A 934 -22.19 -1.89 9.86
C VAL A 934 -22.67 -0.47 10.12
N LEU A 935 -22.80 0.31 9.05
CA LEU A 935 -23.22 1.71 9.04
C LEU A 935 -24.60 1.87 8.39
N ALA A 936 -25.36 2.87 8.82
CA ALA A 936 -26.64 3.22 8.19
C ALA A 936 -26.43 3.97 6.87
N ARG A 937 -27.31 3.77 5.89
CA ARG A 937 -27.32 4.60 4.68
C ARG A 937 -28.02 5.94 4.88
N MET A 938 -27.68 6.90 4.03
CA MET A 938 -28.42 8.16 4.00
C MET A 938 -29.83 7.88 3.47
N PRO A 939 -30.87 8.59 3.95
CA PRO A 939 -32.19 8.54 3.31
C PRO A 939 -32.03 8.87 1.82
N ILE A 940 -32.62 8.06 0.95
CA ILE A 940 -32.53 8.27 -0.51
C ILE A 940 -33.18 9.62 -0.85
N VAL A 941 -32.35 10.64 -1.09
CA VAL A 941 -32.80 11.89 -1.69
C VAL A 941 -32.44 11.83 -3.17
N VAL A 942 -33.44 11.75 -4.03
CA VAL A 942 -33.27 11.76 -5.49
C VAL A 942 -32.83 13.17 -5.90
N LEU A 943 -31.54 13.46 -5.83
CA LEU A 943 -30.99 14.73 -6.32
C LEU A 943 -30.39 14.51 -7.72
N ARG A 944 -31.13 14.93 -8.74
CA ARG A 944 -30.55 15.20 -10.06
C ARG A 944 -29.85 16.55 -9.97
N PRO A 945 -28.53 16.66 -10.21
CA PRO A 945 -27.91 17.97 -10.39
C PRO A 945 -28.58 18.64 -11.58
N SER A 946 -29.19 19.81 -11.36
CA SER A 946 -29.71 20.62 -12.44
C SER A 946 -28.64 21.62 -12.87
N TRP A 947 -28.60 21.93 -14.17
CA TRP A 947 -27.68 22.90 -14.78
C TRP A 947 -27.69 24.27 -14.07
N ARG A 948 -28.77 24.62 -13.34
CA ARG A 948 -28.88 25.85 -12.54
C ARG A 948 -27.94 25.93 -11.32
N HIS A 949 -27.33 24.83 -10.87
CA HIS A 949 -26.39 24.87 -9.74
C HIS A 949 -24.93 25.16 -10.15
N LEU A 950 -24.65 25.23 -11.46
CA LEU A 950 -23.31 25.46 -12.01
C LEU A 950 -23.16 26.85 -12.68
N GLN A 951 -24.26 27.62 -12.80
CA GLN A 951 -24.23 29.06 -13.05
C GLN A 951 -23.97 29.76 -11.72
#